data_AF-A0A356P520-F1
#
_entry.id   AF-A0A356P520-F1
#
_cell.length_a   1.000
_cell.length_b   1.000
_cell.length_c   1.000
_cell.angle_alpha   90.00
_cell.angle_beta   90.00
_cell.angle_gamma   90.00
#
_symmetry.space_group_name_H-M   'P 1'
#
loop_
_entity.id
_entity.type
_entity.pdbx_description
1 polymer ?
#
loop_
_entity_poly.entity_id
_entity_poly.type
_entity_poly.pdbx_seq_one_letter_code
_entity_poly.pdbx_strand_id
1 'polypeptide(L)'
;MRHRQGVLWGEDFAQRISTERFVVHSGFHTVLNLQADPAKPLLSLVTCLEAMGPNALLVTGGPGLETFEIASALSFEANSLRVGPLSIDCSQVKRPSLISRSDGQKRGVQRRVRKWVEAQAPGLTSVRSHLTNQLAEGLLTEDEDLVRSALAGFIGQGMGLTPSGDDFVAGVLLAYVKGFQLQDLQNTFISRLPVLVEEVWWRTTGVSQTMLWYAARGAGANYLAEMAEALYQESGLALEIAARLWKIGASSGRHLLAGVLLGNELFNTREGSKISLQEKIIVRSNTYADSVTLMVLSQKLQQLDGVSVAMVGMGTPLNLDLLQGLKFEAVEGGVNDLIIAIRAASIETLEKALSKADELLNKGGKKASEDNKVPIKSLGQALERQDSNLVLISVPGVYAAREAGKALKENLNVMLFSDSVSLEDEVMLKKIAHEKGLLLMGPDCGTAIINGVPLAFANSVRRGGIGVVGASGTGTQEVTVQIDRMGEGLSQVIGTGGRDLKEAVGGIMMLDGIELLKQDPATKVILVVSKPAAPAVADKVFQALQECGKPAVLYVIGAKGIKGSEKVHLAKNLLEASQIAVELSGGSPIGKVSIDHGLVHQTVQALKPQQKYVRGLFSGGTLCDETMEVLTEKIGLIYSNGPLNPLGQLENPNKSVKNTILDLGDDFFTVGRPHPMIDSSLRVQRLEQEAKDQEVALILLDIVLGYGSNMDPASDIIPAIVKARQIAAETQREIVFVAYVCGSPNDPQGYEKQTQQFRNAGVLMFKSNVEAAEFSAAVLGQIKGGDK
;
A
#
# COMPACT_ATOMS: atom_id res chain seq x y z
N MET A 1 -35.73 24.90 -1.56
CA MET A 1 -36.57 24.89 -2.78
C MET A 1 -37.40 23.62 -2.80
N ARG A 2 -38.67 23.71 -3.22
CA ARG A 2 -39.73 22.69 -3.15
C ARG A 2 -39.58 21.62 -4.24
N HIS A 3 -38.57 20.77 -4.15
CA HIS A 3 -38.47 19.55 -4.96
C HIS A 3 -37.78 18.47 -4.14
N ARG A 4 -38.54 17.62 -3.43
CA ARG A 4 -38.12 16.26 -2.99
C ARG A 4 -39.22 15.46 -2.25
N GLN A 5 -40.50 15.72 -2.49
CA GLN A 5 -41.59 14.85 -2.01
C GLN A 5 -42.25 14.00 -3.12
N GLY A 6 -41.88 14.17 -4.39
CA GLY A 6 -42.56 13.54 -5.54
C GLY A 6 -41.86 12.33 -6.17
N VAL A 7 -41.23 11.41 -5.41
CA VAL A 7 -40.55 10.25 -6.04
C VAL A 7 -40.82 8.90 -5.33
N LEU A 8 -41.89 8.84 -4.54
CA LEU A 8 -42.52 7.58 -4.19
C LEU A 8 -43.71 7.42 -5.12
N TRP A 9 -43.86 6.25 -5.75
CA TRP A 9 -44.84 6.01 -6.81
C TRP A 9 -46.29 6.27 -6.37
N GLY A 10 -46.57 6.51 -5.09
CA GLY A 10 -47.92 6.63 -4.52
C GLY A 10 -48.73 7.91 -4.83
N GLU A 11 -48.13 9.03 -5.26
CA GLU A 11 -48.90 10.24 -5.63
C GLU A 11 -49.19 10.34 -7.14
N ASP A 12 -48.35 9.73 -7.97
CA ASP A 12 -48.43 9.75 -9.44
C ASP A 12 -48.84 8.38 -10.03
N PHE A 13 -49.26 7.48 -9.16
CA PHE A 13 -49.44 6.05 -9.44
C PHE A 13 -50.44 5.78 -10.56
N ALA A 14 -51.64 6.36 -10.41
CA ALA A 14 -52.76 6.17 -11.34
C ALA A 14 -52.49 6.80 -12.71
N GLN A 15 -51.73 7.91 -12.74
CA GLN A 15 -51.37 8.63 -13.97
C GLN A 15 -50.28 7.90 -14.77
N ARG A 16 -49.32 7.26 -14.10
CA ARG A 16 -48.27 6.47 -14.78
C ARG A 16 -48.77 5.13 -15.28
N ILE A 17 -49.59 4.44 -14.49
CA ILE A 17 -50.23 3.19 -14.88
C ILE A 17 -51.07 3.32 -16.16
N SER A 18 -51.68 4.48 -16.38
CA SER A 18 -52.51 4.75 -17.57
C SER A 18 -51.71 5.16 -18.81
N THR A 19 -50.41 5.44 -18.69
CA THR A 19 -49.57 5.99 -19.76
C THR A 19 -48.37 5.12 -20.13
N GLU A 20 -47.83 4.35 -19.18
CA GLU A 20 -46.67 3.48 -19.40
C GLU A 20 -47.11 2.05 -19.80
N ARG A 21 -46.39 1.43 -20.74
CA ARG A 21 -46.60 0.02 -21.10
C ARG A 21 -45.69 -0.85 -20.25
N PHE A 22 -46.27 -1.71 -19.43
CA PHE A 22 -45.52 -2.64 -18.60
C PHE A 22 -45.41 -4.01 -19.26
N VAL A 23 -44.30 -4.68 -18.98
CA VAL A 23 -44.08 -6.10 -19.26
C VAL A 23 -43.72 -6.85 -17.98
N VAL A 24 -44.03 -8.14 -17.93
CA VAL A 24 -43.59 -9.00 -16.83
C VAL A 24 -42.06 -9.13 -16.88
N HIS A 25 -41.37 -8.66 -15.85
CA HIS A 25 -39.93 -8.83 -15.69
C HIS A 25 -39.59 -10.16 -15.02
N SER A 26 -40.28 -10.48 -13.92
CA SER A 26 -40.05 -11.72 -13.15
C SER A 26 -41.25 -12.05 -12.27
N GLY A 27 -41.63 -13.33 -12.17
CA GLY A 27 -42.69 -13.81 -11.28
C GLY A 27 -42.16 -14.76 -10.19
N PHE A 28 -42.70 -14.60 -8.97
CA PHE A 28 -42.47 -15.42 -7.79
C PHE A 28 -43.81 -15.74 -7.15
N HIS A 29 -43.81 -16.68 -6.20
CA HIS A 29 -45.03 -17.16 -5.55
C HIS A 29 -45.95 -16.05 -5.02
N THR A 30 -45.36 -15.02 -4.42
CA THR A 30 -46.10 -13.90 -3.80
C THR A 30 -45.80 -12.54 -4.41
N VAL A 31 -44.94 -12.47 -5.44
CA VAL A 31 -44.48 -11.21 -6.03
C VAL A 31 -44.38 -11.32 -7.55
N LEU A 32 -44.95 -10.38 -8.30
CA LEU A 32 -44.74 -10.20 -9.74
C LEU A 32 -44.09 -8.84 -9.99
N ASN A 33 -42.89 -8.81 -10.55
CA ASN A 33 -42.21 -7.58 -10.90
C ASN A 33 -42.46 -7.23 -12.37
N LEU A 34 -42.74 -5.95 -12.60
CA LEU A 34 -43.14 -5.38 -13.86
C LEU A 34 -42.15 -4.27 -14.25
N GLN A 35 -41.75 -4.24 -15.51
CA GLN A 35 -40.87 -3.23 -16.06
C GLN A 35 -41.60 -2.43 -17.13
N ALA A 36 -41.56 -1.11 -17.04
CA ALA A 36 -41.99 -0.21 -18.13
C ALA A 36 -40.79 0.39 -18.90
N ASP A 37 -39.73 0.75 -18.17
CA ASP A 37 -38.53 1.38 -18.70
C ASP A 37 -37.31 0.80 -17.98
N PRO A 38 -36.35 0.17 -18.66
CA PRO A 38 -35.16 -0.43 -18.03
C PRO A 38 -34.34 0.52 -17.15
N ALA A 39 -34.46 1.84 -17.32
CA ALA A 39 -33.79 2.84 -16.48
C ALA A 39 -34.58 3.20 -15.20
N LYS A 40 -35.77 2.63 -15.00
CA LYS A 40 -36.65 2.91 -13.85
C LYS A 40 -36.79 1.69 -12.93
N PRO A 41 -37.03 1.90 -11.62
CA PRO A 41 -37.28 0.81 -10.68
C PRO A 41 -38.52 -0.03 -11.08
N LEU A 42 -38.46 -1.33 -10.77
CA LEU A 42 -39.50 -2.32 -11.07
C LEU A 42 -40.76 -2.09 -10.25
N LEU A 43 -41.93 -2.02 -10.88
CA LEU A 43 -43.22 -2.04 -10.17
C LEU A 43 -43.53 -3.47 -9.68
N SER A 44 -43.86 -3.66 -8.41
CA SER A 44 -44.19 -5.00 -7.88
C SER A 44 -45.69 -5.16 -7.65
N LEU A 45 -46.25 -6.31 -7.98
CA LEU A 45 -47.54 -6.78 -7.48
C LEU A 45 -47.26 -7.80 -6.38
N VAL A 46 -47.94 -7.69 -5.25
CA VAL A 46 -47.73 -8.59 -4.12
C VAL A 46 -49.04 -9.12 -3.58
N THR A 47 -49.05 -10.39 -3.17
CA THR A 47 -50.24 -11.02 -2.57
C THR A 47 -50.24 -10.97 -1.04
N CYS A 48 -49.14 -10.53 -0.42
CA CYS A 48 -49.02 -10.39 1.03
C CYS A 48 -48.56 -8.98 1.42
N LEU A 49 -49.13 -8.48 2.54
CA LEU A 49 -48.81 -7.16 3.08
C LEU A 49 -47.35 -7.03 3.56
N GLU A 50 -46.71 -8.15 3.89
CA GLU A 50 -45.33 -8.18 4.38
C GLU A 50 -44.34 -7.82 3.26
N ALA A 51 -44.59 -8.29 2.03
CA ALA A 51 -43.75 -7.99 0.86
C ALA A 51 -44.03 -6.63 0.22
N MET A 52 -44.98 -5.85 0.76
CA MET A 52 -45.28 -4.51 0.26
C MET A 52 -44.05 -3.60 0.39
N GLY A 53 -43.63 -3.04 -0.73
CA GLY A 53 -42.58 -2.03 -0.82
C GLY A 53 -43.10 -0.68 -1.34
N PRO A 54 -42.20 0.30 -1.51
CA PRO A 54 -42.56 1.68 -1.86
C PRO A 54 -43.27 1.85 -3.22
N ASN A 55 -43.19 0.82 -4.05
CA ASN A 55 -43.81 0.70 -5.38
C ASN A 55 -44.45 -0.68 -5.56
N ALA A 56 -45.04 -1.22 -4.50
CA ALA A 56 -45.82 -2.45 -4.57
C ALA A 56 -47.32 -2.17 -4.59
N LEU A 57 -48.06 -2.99 -5.32
CA LEU A 57 -49.52 -3.08 -5.27
C LEU A 57 -49.95 -4.36 -4.57
N LEU A 58 -50.82 -4.24 -3.58
CA LEU A 58 -51.47 -5.41 -3.02
C LEU A 58 -52.55 -5.90 -4.00
N VAL A 59 -52.45 -7.16 -4.39
CA VAL A 59 -53.43 -7.81 -5.28
C VAL A 59 -54.18 -8.91 -4.53
N THR A 60 -55.50 -8.94 -4.69
CA THR A 60 -56.37 -9.95 -4.05
C THR A 60 -57.03 -10.86 -5.08
N GLY A 61 -56.78 -12.17 -4.98
CA GLY A 61 -57.36 -13.20 -5.84
C GLY A 61 -56.57 -13.47 -7.14
N GLY A 62 -56.21 -14.74 -7.36
CA GLY A 62 -55.51 -15.26 -8.56
C GLY A 62 -54.56 -16.41 -8.20
N PRO A 63 -54.38 -17.44 -9.05
CA PRO A 63 -53.37 -18.49 -8.81
C PRO A 63 -51.95 -17.92 -8.90
N GLY A 64 -50.97 -18.67 -8.38
CA GLY A 64 -49.58 -18.25 -8.14
C GLY A 64 -48.98 -17.30 -9.18
N LEU A 65 -48.45 -16.16 -8.71
CA LEU A 65 -47.87 -15.09 -9.54
C LEU A 65 -46.62 -15.53 -10.32
N GLU A 66 -46.01 -16.65 -9.96
CA GLU A 66 -44.93 -17.32 -10.70
C GLU A 66 -45.36 -17.88 -12.06
N THR A 67 -46.67 -18.04 -12.29
CA THR A 67 -47.21 -18.66 -13.52
C THR A 67 -47.31 -17.70 -14.71
N PHE A 68 -47.03 -16.41 -14.52
CA PHE A 68 -47.05 -15.42 -15.60
C PHE A 68 -45.77 -15.47 -16.44
N GLU A 69 -45.93 -15.52 -17.77
CA GLU A 69 -44.80 -15.56 -18.70
C GLU A 69 -44.04 -14.22 -18.73
N ILE A 70 -42.71 -14.29 -18.67
CA ILE A 70 -41.80 -13.14 -18.82
C ILE A 70 -42.05 -12.47 -20.18
N ALA A 71 -41.96 -11.14 -20.20
CA ALA A 71 -42.25 -10.26 -21.34
C ALA A 71 -43.74 -10.17 -21.74
N SER A 72 -44.66 -10.83 -21.02
CA SER A 72 -46.10 -10.62 -21.24
C SER A 72 -46.48 -9.17 -21.03
N ALA A 73 -47.14 -8.56 -22.02
CA ALA A 73 -47.63 -7.19 -21.94
C ALA A 73 -48.82 -7.08 -20.98
N LEU A 74 -48.88 -5.98 -20.24
CA LEU A 74 -49.96 -5.69 -19.30
C LEU A 74 -50.79 -4.49 -19.77
N SER A 75 -52.09 -4.53 -19.50
CA SER A 75 -52.99 -3.39 -19.68
C SER A 75 -53.73 -3.10 -18.40
N PHE A 76 -53.86 -1.82 -18.05
CA PHE A 76 -54.63 -1.37 -16.90
C PHE A 76 -55.98 -0.81 -17.33
N GLU A 77 -57.05 -1.29 -16.69
CA GLU A 77 -58.42 -0.84 -16.90
C GLU A 77 -59.05 -0.43 -15.57
N ALA A 78 -59.30 0.88 -15.38
CA ALA A 78 -60.01 1.53 -14.27
C ALA A 78 -59.49 1.28 -12.83
N ASN A 79 -59.35 0.02 -12.40
CA ASN A 79 -58.75 -0.44 -11.12
C ASN A 79 -58.30 -1.92 -11.19
N SER A 80 -58.22 -2.50 -12.39
CA SER A 80 -57.84 -3.89 -12.61
C SER A 80 -56.68 -4.00 -13.60
N LEU A 81 -55.75 -4.88 -13.28
CA LEU A 81 -54.62 -5.21 -14.13
C LEU A 81 -54.93 -6.47 -14.93
N ARG A 82 -54.80 -6.41 -16.25
CA ARG A 82 -54.95 -7.57 -17.12
C ARG A 82 -53.59 -8.08 -17.59
N VAL A 83 -53.42 -9.40 -17.48
CA VAL A 83 -52.29 -10.15 -18.05
C VAL A 83 -52.87 -11.36 -18.80
N GLY A 84 -52.90 -11.29 -20.13
CA GLY A 84 -53.62 -12.29 -20.93
C GLY A 84 -55.13 -12.34 -20.57
N PRO A 85 -55.71 -13.52 -20.31
CA PRO A 85 -57.14 -13.66 -19.96
C PRO A 85 -57.46 -13.37 -18.48
N LEU A 86 -56.44 -13.15 -17.64
CA LEU A 86 -56.61 -12.97 -16.20
C LEU A 86 -56.76 -11.48 -15.84
N SER A 87 -57.70 -11.18 -14.95
CA SER A 87 -57.95 -9.84 -14.41
C SER A 87 -57.69 -9.85 -12.91
N ILE A 88 -56.84 -8.94 -12.44
CA ILE A 88 -56.42 -8.82 -11.04
C ILE A 88 -56.94 -7.51 -10.47
N ASP A 89 -57.64 -7.55 -9.34
CA ASP A 89 -58.11 -6.35 -8.64
C ASP A 89 -56.94 -5.70 -7.86
N CYS A 90 -56.72 -4.40 -8.10
CA CYS A 90 -55.67 -3.60 -7.49
C CYS A 90 -56.21 -2.50 -6.55
N SER A 91 -57.48 -2.59 -6.13
CA SER A 91 -58.24 -1.50 -5.49
C SER A 91 -57.77 -1.06 -4.09
N GLN A 92 -56.63 -1.53 -3.55
CA GLN A 92 -56.12 -1.09 -2.24
C GLN A 92 -54.61 -0.82 -2.20
N VAL A 93 -54.24 0.46 -2.09
CA VAL A 93 -52.91 0.88 -1.61
C VAL A 93 -53.00 1.13 -0.10
N LYS A 94 -52.50 0.21 0.72
CA LYS A 94 -52.35 0.45 2.16
C LYS A 94 -50.92 0.92 2.45
N ARG A 95 -50.79 2.13 3.02
CA ARG A 95 -49.53 2.58 3.63
C ARG A 95 -49.31 1.78 4.93
N PRO A 96 -48.08 1.36 5.24
CA PRO A 96 -47.80 0.72 6.52
C PRO A 96 -48.26 1.63 7.66
N SER A 97 -48.91 1.04 8.65
CA SER A 97 -49.22 1.72 9.90
C SER A 97 -47.90 2.02 10.61
N LEU A 98 -47.60 3.31 10.80
CA LEU A 98 -46.55 3.77 11.72
C LEU A 98 -46.74 3.02 13.05
N ILE A 99 -45.67 2.41 13.55
CA ILE A 99 -45.70 1.79 14.88
C ILE A 99 -46.14 2.86 15.85
N SER A 100 -47.30 2.67 16.49
CA SER A 100 -47.80 3.59 17.50
C SER A 100 -46.78 3.64 18.63
N ARG A 101 -46.37 4.84 19.03
CA ARG A 101 -45.49 5.09 20.20
C ARG A 101 -45.94 4.23 21.37
N SER A 102 -45.26 3.11 21.61
CA SER A 102 -45.40 2.37 22.86
C SER A 102 -44.43 3.00 23.84
N ASP A 103 -44.96 3.61 24.91
CA ASP A 103 -44.17 4.09 26.03
C ASP A 103 -43.28 2.95 26.55
N GLY A 104 -41.98 3.11 26.38
CA GLY A 104 -41.02 2.12 26.83
C GLY A 104 -39.60 2.54 26.55
N GLN A 105 -39.00 3.31 27.47
CA GLN A 105 -37.56 3.45 27.58
C GLN A 105 -36.93 2.06 27.81
N LYS A 106 -36.53 1.37 26.74
CA LYS A 106 -35.63 0.22 26.81
C LYS A 106 -34.36 0.57 26.05
N ARG A 107 -33.47 1.30 26.70
CA ARG A 107 -32.13 1.59 26.17
C ARG A 107 -31.43 0.28 25.78
N GLY A 108 -30.85 0.26 24.57
CA GLY A 108 -30.04 -0.86 24.10
C GLY A 108 -30.82 -1.96 23.41
N VAL A 109 -31.94 -1.65 22.74
CA VAL A 109 -32.62 -2.57 21.82
C VAL A 109 -31.67 -2.99 20.71
N GLN A 110 -30.94 -2.07 20.09
CA GLN A 110 -29.92 -2.39 19.09
C GLN A 110 -28.88 -3.38 19.62
N ARG A 111 -28.42 -3.22 20.88
CA ARG A 111 -27.50 -4.17 21.53
C ARG A 111 -28.13 -5.55 21.70
N ARG A 112 -29.42 -5.64 22.05
CA ARG A 112 -30.13 -6.92 22.19
C ARG A 112 -30.33 -7.61 20.85
N VAL A 113 -30.73 -6.87 19.81
CA VAL A 113 -30.87 -7.40 18.45
C VAL A 113 -29.52 -7.88 17.95
N ARG A 114 -28.44 -7.11 18.13
CA ARG A 114 -27.08 -7.53 17.77
C ARG A 114 -26.66 -8.81 18.50
N LYS A 115 -26.86 -8.89 19.82
CA LYS A 115 -26.59 -10.12 20.59
C LYS A 115 -27.39 -11.32 20.08
N TRP A 116 -28.65 -11.10 19.72
CA TRP A 116 -29.49 -12.15 19.15
C TRP A 116 -28.97 -12.60 17.79
N VAL A 117 -28.59 -11.67 16.91
CA VAL A 117 -27.99 -11.99 15.60
C VAL A 117 -26.68 -12.77 15.76
N GLU A 118 -25.78 -12.32 16.62
CA GLU A 118 -24.49 -12.99 16.89
C GLU A 118 -24.68 -14.38 17.52
N ALA A 119 -25.73 -14.59 18.31
CA ALA A 119 -26.05 -15.92 18.84
C ALA A 119 -26.55 -16.89 17.75
N GLN A 120 -27.21 -16.37 16.69
CA GLN A 120 -27.72 -17.17 15.58
C GLN A 120 -26.66 -17.41 14.49
N ALA A 121 -25.83 -16.40 14.22
CA ALA A 121 -24.73 -16.45 13.26
C ALA A 121 -23.54 -15.63 13.79
N PRO A 122 -22.63 -16.26 14.55
CA PRO A 122 -21.44 -15.60 15.05
C PRO A 122 -20.62 -15.00 13.90
N GLY A 123 -20.17 -13.75 14.07
CA GLY A 123 -19.39 -13.06 13.06
C GLY A 123 -20.21 -12.15 12.14
N LEU A 124 -21.54 -12.36 12.01
CA LEU A 124 -22.34 -11.71 10.97
C LEU A 124 -22.44 -10.18 11.12
N THR A 125 -22.47 -9.66 12.35
CA THR A 125 -22.48 -8.19 12.60
C THR A 125 -21.09 -7.62 12.86
N SER A 126 -20.07 -8.49 12.89
CA SER A 126 -18.66 -8.16 13.15
C SER A 126 -17.77 -8.38 11.92
N VAL A 127 -18.36 -8.66 10.74
CA VAL A 127 -17.66 -8.70 9.46
C VAL A 127 -17.07 -7.31 9.14
N ARG A 128 -15.89 -7.05 9.69
CA ARG A 128 -15.04 -5.88 9.37
C ARG A 128 -14.19 -6.23 8.15
N SER A 129 -14.83 -6.26 6.99
CA SER A 129 -14.11 -6.27 5.73
C SER A 129 -13.54 -4.88 5.45
N HIS A 130 -12.49 -4.80 4.63
CA HIS A 130 -11.99 -3.52 4.13
C HIS A 130 -13.13 -2.68 3.51
N LEU A 131 -14.00 -3.32 2.72
CA LEU A 131 -15.17 -2.68 2.10
C LEU A 131 -16.18 -2.16 3.14
N THR A 132 -16.45 -2.92 4.20
CA THR A 132 -17.35 -2.50 5.29
C THR A 132 -16.80 -1.26 6.00
N ASN A 133 -15.51 -1.26 6.30
CA ASN A 133 -14.84 -0.13 6.94
C ASN A 133 -14.81 1.09 6.02
N GLN A 134 -14.53 0.89 4.74
CA GLN A 134 -14.51 1.94 3.73
C GLN A 134 -15.89 2.57 3.51
N LEU A 135 -16.96 1.76 3.46
CA LEU A 135 -18.33 2.27 3.38
C LEU A 135 -18.71 3.05 4.64
N ALA A 136 -18.37 2.53 5.82
CA ALA A 136 -18.62 3.20 7.09
C ALA A 136 -17.87 4.53 7.20
N GLU A 137 -16.58 4.54 6.85
CA GLU A 137 -15.73 5.72 6.84
C GLU A 137 -16.25 6.76 5.85
N GLY A 138 -16.55 6.36 4.61
CA GLY A 138 -17.11 7.27 3.61
C GLY A 138 -18.44 7.88 4.04
N LEU A 139 -19.34 7.09 4.64
CA LEU A 139 -20.63 7.59 5.14
C LEU A 139 -20.49 8.54 6.34
N LEU A 140 -19.49 8.32 7.22
CA LEU A 140 -19.21 9.16 8.39
C LEU A 140 -18.46 10.44 8.03
N THR A 141 -17.55 10.37 7.06
CA THR A 141 -16.69 11.48 6.62
C THR A 141 -17.26 12.28 5.45
N GLU A 142 -18.39 11.82 4.89
CA GLU A 142 -19.04 12.37 3.70
C GLU A 142 -18.14 12.34 2.44
N ASP A 143 -17.23 11.36 2.38
CA ASP A 143 -16.33 11.14 1.25
C ASP A 143 -17.03 10.33 0.16
N GLU A 144 -17.41 10.99 -0.93
CA GLU A 144 -18.10 10.36 -2.08
C GLU A 144 -17.23 9.29 -2.76
N ASP A 145 -15.90 9.43 -2.77
CA ASP A 145 -14.99 8.49 -3.45
C ASP A 145 -14.84 7.20 -2.65
N LEU A 146 -14.73 7.29 -1.33
CA LEU A 146 -14.75 6.12 -0.45
C LEU A 146 -16.08 5.37 -0.54
N VAL A 147 -17.21 6.09 -0.53
CA VAL A 147 -18.53 5.45 -0.68
C VAL A 147 -18.67 4.82 -2.06
N ARG A 148 -18.32 5.52 -3.13
CA ARG A 148 -18.38 4.99 -4.51
C ARG A 148 -17.55 3.72 -4.67
N SER A 149 -16.32 3.73 -4.15
CA SER A 149 -15.41 2.59 -4.21
C SER A 149 -15.94 1.41 -3.40
N ALA A 150 -16.46 1.65 -2.19
CA ALA A 150 -17.06 0.59 -1.38
C ALA A 150 -18.34 0.01 -2.01
N LEU A 151 -19.22 0.86 -2.57
CA LEU A 151 -20.42 0.44 -3.29
C LEU A 151 -20.06 -0.44 -4.50
N ALA A 152 -19.04 -0.07 -5.28
CA ALA A 152 -18.56 -0.87 -6.41
C ALA A 152 -18.01 -2.25 -5.99
N GLY A 153 -17.48 -2.35 -4.76
CA GLY A 153 -16.99 -3.60 -4.18
C GLY A 153 -18.08 -4.49 -3.59
N PHE A 154 -19.22 -3.93 -3.16
CA PHE A 154 -20.35 -4.70 -2.62
C PHE A 154 -21.39 -5.09 -3.67
N ILE A 155 -21.75 -4.15 -4.55
CA ILE A 155 -22.89 -4.32 -5.46
C ILE A 155 -22.56 -5.37 -6.53
N GLY A 156 -23.43 -6.37 -6.64
CA GLY A 156 -23.29 -7.55 -7.49
C GLY A 156 -22.57 -8.72 -6.82
N GLN A 157 -22.12 -8.60 -5.55
CA GLN A 157 -21.40 -9.68 -4.87
C GLN A 157 -22.32 -10.63 -4.10
N GLY A 158 -22.27 -11.91 -4.47
CA GLY A 158 -23.07 -12.98 -3.85
C GLY A 158 -23.93 -13.72 -4.89
N MET A 159 -24.64 -14.75 -4.45
CA MET A 159 -25.53 -15.53 -5.31
C MET A 159 -26.99 -15.11 -5.12
N GLY A 160 -27.79 -15.29 -6.17
CA GLY A 160 -29.23 -15.04 -6.14
C GLY A 160 -29.64 -13.72 -6.77
N LEU A 161 -30.93 -13.41 -6.69
CA LEU A 161 -31.52 -12.22 -7.30
C LEU A 161 -31.20 -10.95 -6.52
N THR A 162 -31.06 -11.07 -5.21
CA THR A 162 -30.50 -10.03 -4.35
C THR A 162 -29.20 -10.59 -3.77
N PRO A 163 -28.05 -10.29 -4.39
CA PRO A 163 -26.76 -10.73 -3.88
C PRO A 163 -26.53 -10.26 -2.43
N SER A 164 -25.80 -11.05 -1.64
CA SER A 164 -25.56 -10.76 -0.21
C SER A 164 -24.91 -9.39 0.05
N GLY A 165 -24.05 -8.91 -0.86
CA GLY A 165 -23.45 -7.58 -0.78
C GLY A 165 -24.48 -6.47 -0.95
N ASP A 166 -25.44 -6.67 -1.85
CA ASP A 166 -26.52 -5.72 -2.11
C ASP A 166 -27.52 -5.67 -0.96
N ASP A 167 -27.88 -6.84 -0.43
CA ASP A 167 -28.73 -6.96 0.76
C ASP A 167 -28.10 -6.21 1.94
N PHE A 168 -26.79 -6.37 2.15
CA PHE A 168 -26.07 -5.65 3.19
C PHE A 168 -26.09 -4.13 2.97
N VAL A 169 -25.71 -3.66 1.78
CA VAL A 169 -25.69 -2.24 1.45
C VAL A 169 -27.08 -1.61 1.52
N ALA A 170 -28.11 -2.28 1.03
CA ALA A 170 -29.49 -1.82 1.13
C ALA A 170 -29.92 -1.63 2.59
N GLY A 171 -29.55 -2.55 3.47
CA GLY A 171 -29.77 -2.40 4.92
C GLY A 171 -29.06 -1.18 5.51
N VAL A 172 -27.77 -0.98 5.17
CA VAL A 172 -26.96 0.16 5.66
C VAL A 172 -27.57 1.49 5.22
N LEU A 173 -27.80 1.66 3.91
CA LEU A 173 -28.27 2.91 3.34
C LEU A 173 -29.68 3.25 3.82
N LEU A 174 -30.59 2.27 3.84
CA LEU A 174 -31.96 2.50 4.30
C LEU A 174 -31.97 3.03 5.73
N ALA A 175 -31.29 2.34 6.66
CA ALA A 175 -31.25 2.76 8.04
C ALA A 175 -30.60 4.15 8.14
N TYR A 176 -29.38 4.32 7.62
CA TYR A 176 -28.64 5.57 7.70
C TYR A 176 -29.43 6.79 7.19
N VAL A 177 -30.01 6.70 5.98
CA VAL A 177 -30.78 7.79 5.37
C VAL A 177 -32.10 8.05 6.11
N LYS A 178 -32.80 6.98 6.54
CA LYS A 178 -34.06 7.10 7.26
C LYS A 178 -33.89 7.87 8.58
N GLY A 179 -32.78 7.65 9.28
CA GLY A 179 -32.45 8.38 10.52
C GLY A 179 -32.49 9.91 10.33
N PHE A 180 -31.84 10.43 9.29
CA PHE A 180 -31.85 11.88 9.01
C PHE A 180 -33.22 12.40 8.62
N GLN A 181 -34.00 11.62 7.87
CA GLN A 181 -35.36 11.99 7.47
C GLN A 181 -36.29 12.08 8.68
N LEU A 182 -36.18 11.17 9.65
CA LEU A 182 -36.99 11.19 10.88
C LEU A 182 -36.67 12.41 11.77
N GLN A 183 -35.52 13.05 11.58
CA GLN A 183 -35.12 14.26 12.28
C GLN A 183 -35.33 15.55 11.47
N ASP A 184 -35.92 15.48 10.27
CA ASP A 184 -36.12 16.62 9.36
C ASP A 184 -34.84 17.43 9.06
N LEU A 185 -33.69 16.75 8.95
CA LEU A 185 -32.41 17.40 8.66
C LEU A 185 -32.16 17.58 7.15
N GLN A 186 -31.66 18.76 6.76
CA GLN A 186 -31.17 19.01 5.40
C GLN A 186 -29.68 18.64 5.32
N ASN A 187 -29.37 17.51 4.67
CA ASN A 187 -28.00 17.09 4.44
C ASN A 187 -27.71 16.95 2.92
N THR A 188 -26.70 17.68 2.42
CA THR A 188 -26.30 17.70 1.02
C THR A 188 -25.68 16.37 0.57
N PHE A 189 -24.89 15.72 1.41
CA PHE A 189 -24.29 14.41 1.13
C PHE A 189 -25.32 13.28 1.06
N ILE A 190 -26.27 13.20 2.00
CA ILE A 190 -27.39 12.24 1.95
C ILE A 190 -28.17 12.38 0.63
N SER A 191 -28.28 13.62 0.15
CA SER A 191 -28.93 13.96 -1.10
C SER A 191 -28.22 13.38 -2.35
N ARG A 192 -26.94 12.98 -2.22
CA ARG A 192 -26.05 12.45 -3.25
C ARG A 192 -25.97 10.92 -3.28
N LEU A 193 -26.25 10.24 -2.17
CA LEU A 193 -26.23 8.77 -2.08
C LEU A 193 -27.03 8.06 -3.19
N PRO A 194 -28.22 8.55 -3.59
CA PRO A 194 -28.93 8.02 -4.76
C PRO A 194 -28.10 7.98 -6.05
N VAL A 195 -27.36 9.04 -6.33
CA VAL A 195 -26.54 9.17 -7.55
C VAL A 195 -25.37 8.19 -7.49
N LEU A 196 -24.72 8.07 -6.32
CA LEU A 196 -23.60 7.16 -6.13
C LEU A 196 -24.00 5.68 -6.32
N VAL A 197 -25.22 5.31 -5.91
CA VAL A 197 -25.76 3.97 -6.16
C VAL A 197 -26.04 3.76 -7.64
N GLU A 198 -26.67 4.73 -8.31
CA GLU A 198 -27.02 4.66 -9.74
C GLU A 198 -25.78 4.57 -10.66
N GLU A 199 -24.61 5.04 -10.23
CA GLU A 199 -23.37 4.91 -11.01
C GLU A 199 -22.83 3.46 -11.08
N VAL A 200 -23.21 2.60 -10.13
CA VAL A 200 -22.67 1.24 -9.99
C VAL A 200 -23.72 0.13 -10.00
N TRP A 201 -25.01 0.47 -9.97
CA TRP A 201 -26.12 -0.49 -9.93
C TRP A 201 -26.22 -1.45 -11.14
N TRP A 202 -25.56 -1.12 -12.26
CA TRP A 202 -25.50 -1.99 -13.46
C TRP A 202 -24.77 -3.31 -13.21
N ARG A 203 -24.07 -3.43 -12.07
CA ARG A 203 -23.34 -4.62 -11.62
C ARG A 203 -24.24 -5.70 -11.01
N THR A 204 -25.52 -5.43 -10.81
CA THR A 204 -26.46 -6.35 -10.16
C THR A 204 -27.76 -6.53 -10.96
N THR A 205 -28.67 -7.36 -10.45
CA THR A 205 -29.96 -7.68 -11.08
C THR A 205 -30.95 -6.51 -10.97
N GLY A 206 -31.93 -6.44 -11.87
CA GLY A 206 -32.98 -5.41 -11.81
C GLY A 206 -33.78 -5.37 -10.49
N VAL A 207 -33.94 -6.53 -9.84
CA VAL A 207 -34.59 -6.63 -8.51
C VAL A 207 -33.75 -5.92 -7.46
N SER A 208 -32.43 -6.16 -7.47
CA SER A 208 -31.52 -5.55 -6.51
C SER A 208 -31.25 -4.07 -6.78
N GLN A 209 -31.20 -3.67 -8.06
CA GLN A 209 -31.17 -2.26 -8.47
C GLN A 209 -32.36 -1.49 -7.86
N THR A 210 -33.55 -2.05 -7.97
CA THR A 210 -34.78 -1.48 -7.39
C THR A 210 -34.67 -1.35 -5.87
N MET A 211 -34.20 -2.40 -5.19
CA MET A 211 -34.00 -2.40 -3.74
C MET A 211 -33.01 -1.31 -3.28
N LEU A 212 -31.83 -1.24 -3.90
CA LEU A 212 -30.78 -0.26 -3.58
C LEU A 212 -31.23 1.18 -3.87
N TRP A 213 -31.98 1.38 -4.95
CA TRP A 213 -32.51 2.68 -5.36
C TRP A 213 -33.45 3.28 -4.29
N TYR A 214 -34.31 2.45 -3.70
CA TYR A 214 -35.17 2.88 -2.59
C TYR A 214 -34.39 3.06 -1.29
N ALA A 215 -33.47 2.14 -0.98
CA ALA A 215 -32.67 2.19 0.24
C ALA A 215 -31.86 3.49 0.35
N ALA A 216 -31.21 3.92 -0.74
CA ALA A 216 -30.48 5.19 -0.82
C ALA A 216 -31.35 6.44 -0.59
N ARG A 217 -32.68 6.28 -0.63
CA ARG A 217 -33.68 7.33 -0.40
C ARG A 217 -34.42 7.16 0.93
N GLY A 218 -33.98 6.23 1.80
CA GLY A 218 -34.61 5.96 3.10
C GLY A 218 -35.95 5.22 2.99
N ALA A 219 -36.18 4.50 1.90
CA ALA A 219 -37.40 3.72 1.66
C ALA A 219 -37.04 2.25 1.39
N GLY A 220 -37.97 1.33 1.65
CA GLY A 220 -37.79 -0.10 1.39
C GLY A 220 -39.04 -0.90 1.71
N ALA A 221 -38.95 -2.22 1.59
CA ALA A 221 -40.04 -3.13 1.95
C ALA A 221 -40.48 -2.93 3.41
N ASN A 222 -41.76 -3.16 3.70
CA ASN A 222 -42.37 -2.89 5.01
C ASN A 222 -41.60 -3.55 6.15
N TYR A 223 -41.24 -4.83 6.02
CA TYR A 223 -40.47 -5.54 7.04
C TYR A 223 -39.14 -4.86 7.37
N LEU A 224 -38.49 -4.25 6.38
CA LEU A 224 -37.18 -3.61 6.51
C LEU A 224 -37.30 -2.19 7.09
N ALA A 225 -38.29 -1.44 6.62
CA ALA A 225 -38.63 -0.13 7.17
C ALA A 225 -39.10 -0.22 8.63
N GLU A 226 -39.96 -1.19 8.96
CA GLU A 226 -40.38 -1.48 10.34
C GLU A 226 -39.18 -1.79 11.24
N MET A 227 -38.19 -2.55 10.74
CA MET A 227 -37.00 -2.87 11.50
C MET A 227 -36.16 -1.63 11.81
N ALA A 228 -35.90 -0.79 10.81
CA ALA A 228 -35.16 0.46 11.00
C ALA A 228 -35.88 1.38 11.99
N GLU A 229 -37.20 1.56 11.83
CA GLU A 229 -38.01 2.39 12.72
C GLU A 229 -38.09 1.85 14.15
N ALA A 230 -38.18 0.52 14.32
CA ALA A 230 -38.15 -0.11 15.64
C ALA A 230 -36.81 0.08 16.36
N LEU A 231 -35.68 0.16 15.64
CA LEU A 231 -34.39 0.51 16.23
C LEU A 231 -34.33 1.98 16.64
N TYR A 232 -34.82 2.89 15.78
CA TYR A 232 -34.86 4.32 16.10
C TYR A 232 -35.75 4.65 17.30
N GLN A 233 -36.88 3.95 17.42
CA GLN A 233 -37.82 4.14 18.53
C GLN A 233 -37.48 3.32 19.77
N GLU A 234 -36.38 2.55 19.76
CA GLU A 234 -36.01 1.62 20.85
C GLU A 234 -37.18 0.68 21.23
N SER A 235 -37.93 0.22 20.23
CA SER A 235 -39.15 -0.57 20.41
C SER A 235 -38.85 -1.98 20.92
N GLY A 236 -39.68 -2.46 21.84
CA GLY A 236 -39.62 -3.85 22.32
C GLY A 236 -39.89 -4.89 21.22
N LEU A 237 -40.54 -4.50 20.13
CA LEU A 237 -40.89 -5.36 18.99
C LEU A 237 -39.71 -5.63 18.05
N ALA A 238 -38.58 -4.91 18.18
CA ALA A 238 -37.46 -5.05 17.25
C ALA A 238 -36.90 -6.48 17.15
N LEU A 239 -36.94 -7.26 18.24
CA LEU A 239 -36.50 -8.66 18.22
C LEU A 239 -37.46 -9.56 17.43
N GLU A 240 -38.76 -9.32 17.54
CA GLU A 240 -39.77 -10.04 16.77
C GLU A 240 -39.65 -9.71 15.28
N ILE A 241 -39.48 -8.43 14.96
CA ILE A 241 -39.24 -7.95 13.59
C ILE A 241 -37.96 -8.56 13.02
N ALA A 242 -36.86 -8.55 13.78
CA ALA A 242 -35.59 -9.18 13.39
C ALA A 242 -35.74 -10.69 13.13
N ALA A 243 -36.50 -11.40 13.97
CA ALA A 243 -36.77 -12.83 13.79
C ALA A 243 -37.61 -13.15 12.55
N ARG A 244 -38.52 -12.24 12.15
CA ARG A 244 -39.25 -12.34 10.88
C ARG A 244 -38.31 -12.07 9.70
N LEU A 245 -37.52 -10.99 9.75
CA LEU A 245 -36.51 -10.65 8.73
C LEU A 245 -35.56 -11.81 8.48
N TRP A 246 -35.09 -12.47 9.54
CA TRP A 246 -34.12 -13.56 9.49
C TRP A 246 -34.55 -14.74 8.60
N LYS A 247 -35.86 -14.92 8.42
CA LYS A 247 -36.45 -16.01 7.62
C LYS A 247 -36.63 -15.65 6.14
N ILE A 248 -36.35 -14.41 5.76
CA ILE A 248 -36.53 -13.94 4.38
C ILE A 248 -35.36 -14.39 3.51
N GLY A 249 -35.67 -15.11 2.42
CA GLY A 249 -34.67 -15.64 1.49
C GLY A 249 -33.73 -16.67 2.11
N ALA A 250 -32.79 -17.20 1.31
CA ALA A 250 -31.81 -18.16 1.80
C ALA A 250 -30.81 -17.51 2.79
N SER A 251 -30.34 -16.30 2.45
CA SER A 251 -29.43 -15.50 3.26
C SER A 251 -29.77 -14.00 3.29
N SER A 252 -30.65 -13.52 2.41
CA SER A 252 -30.92 -12.09 2.22
C SER A 252 -31.38 -11.36 3.47
N GLY A 253 -32.33 -11.93 4.20
CA GLY A 253 -32.82 -11.37 5.46
C GLY A 253 -31.72 -11.19 6.52
N ARG A 254 -30.70 -12.05 6.50
CA ARG A 254 -29.56 -11.99 7.44
C ARG A 254 -28.63 -10.83 7.11
N HIS A 255 -28.32 -10.64 5.82
CA HIS A 255 -27.46 -9.55 5.35
C HIS A 255 -28.16 -8.19 5.44
N LEU A 256 -29.45 -8.11 5.11
CA LEU A 256 -30.28 -6.92 5.32
C LEU A 256 -30.27 -6.50 6.80
N LEU A 257 -30.47 -7.45 7.73
CA LEU A 257 -30.46 -7.17 9.16
C LEU A 257 -29.09 -6.70 9.66
N ALA A 258 -28.00 -7.32 9.19
CA ALA A 258 -26.65 -6.89 9.51
C ALA A 258 -26.37 -5.46 9.02
N GLY A 259 -26.82 -5.14 7.79
CA GLY A 259 -26.72 -3.82 7.21
C GLY A 259 -27.51 -2.77 8.00
N VAL A 260 -28.77 -3.06 8.35
CA VAL A 260 -29.62 -2.16 9.16
C VAL A 260 -28.97 -1.85 10.51
N LEU A 261 -28.39 -2.86 11.18
CA LEU A 261 -27.69 -2.65 12.44
C LEU A 261 -26.48 -1.72 12.30
N LEU A 262 -25.70 -1.85 11.22
CA LEU A 262 -24.58 -0.96 10.94
C LEU A 262 -25.05 0.43 10.55
N GLY A 263 -26.02 0.57 9.63
CA GLY A 263 -26.54 1.88 9.22
C GLY A 263 -27.12 2.67 10.40
N ASN A 264 -27.84 2.01 11.30
CA ASN A 264 -28.33 2.61 12.54
C ASN A 264 -27.18 2.98 13.48
N GLU A 265 -26.13 2.15 13.58
CA GLU A 265 -24.92 2.46 14.33
C GLU A 265 -24.18 3.67 13.76
N LEU A 266 -24.04 3.79 12.43
CA LEU A 266 -23.37 4.93 11.80
C LEU A 266 -24.17 6.22 11.99
N PHE A 267 -25.50 6.15 11.86
CA PHE A 267 -26.36 7.29 12.16
C PHE A 267 -26.24 7.70 13.63
N ASN A 268 -26.37 6.75 14.56
CA ASN A 268 -26.22 7.02 16.00
C ASN A 268 -24.80 7.44 16.37
N THR A 269 -23.79 6.96 15.64
CA THR A 269 -22.40 7.40 15.80
C THR A 269 -22.33 8.84 15.43
N ARG A 270 -22.91 9.28 14.31
CA ARG A 270 -22.94 10.68 13.89
C ARG A 270 -23.78 11.59 14.80
N GLU A 271 -24.97 11.16 15.20
CA GLU A 271 -25.86 11.90 16.12
C GLU A 271 -25.31 11.95 17.54
N GLY A 272 -24.79 10.82 18.01
CA GLY A 272 -24.11 10.66 19.28
C GLY A 272 -22.66 11.16 19.26
N SER A 273 -22.14 11.59 18.10
CA SER A 273 -20.84 12.22 17.98
C SER A 273 -20.94 13.74 17.84
N LYS A 274 -21.05 14.49 18.93
CA LYS A 274 -19.97 14.73 19.91
C LYS A 274 -19.37 13.47 20.58
N ILE A 275 -18.58 12.74 19.81
CA ILE A 275 -17.48 11.91 20.25
C ILE A 275 -16.39 12.79 19.72
N SER A 276 -15.91 13.68 20.57
CA SER A 276 -14.61 14.27 20.33
C SER A 276 -13.67 13.07 20.25
N LEU A 277 -13.30 12.67 19.03
CA LEU A 277 -12.02 12.02 18.81
C LEU A 277 -11.04 12.85 19.62
N GLN A 278 -10.43 12.20 20.60
CA GLN A 278 -9.57 12.93 21.53
C GLN A 278 -8.32 13.18 20.74
N GLU A 279 -8.20 14.39 20.25
CA GLU A 279 -7.03 14.85 19.54
C GLU A 279 -6.19 15.68 20.48
N LYS A 280 -4.89 15.40 20.43
CA LYS A 280 -3.90 16.24 21.09
C LYS A 280 -2.81 16.53 20.10
N ILE A 281 -2.54 17.82 19.94
CA ILE A 281 -1.34 18.30 19.28
C ILE A 281 -0.44 18.88 20.36
N ILE A 282 0.81 18.43 20.39
CA ILE A 282 1.85 18.94 21.26
C ILE A 282 2.96 19.48 20.36
N VAL A 283 3.25 20.77 20.49
CA VAL A 283 4.42 21.40 19.87
C VAL A 283 5.49 21.57 20.95
N ARG A 284 6.65 20.96 20.76
CA ARG A 284 7.81 21.12 21.63
C ARG A 284 8.85 21.98 20.95
N SER A 285 8.99 23.21 21.42
CA SER A 285 9.92 24.15 20.84
C SER A 285 11.37 23.71 20.98
N ASN A 286 12.19 23.92 19.96
CA ASN A 286 13.63 23.64 19.96
C ASN A 286 14.01 22.19 20.34
N THR A 287 13.11 21.24 20.09
CA THR A 287 13.31 19.81 20.31
C THR A 287 13.50 19.15 18.96
N TYR A 288 14.74 18.89 18.58
CA TYR A 288 15.07 18.26 17.31
C TYR A 288 15.27 16.75 17.49
N ALA A 289 14.66 15.97 16.61
CA ALA A 289 14.93 14.55 16.45
C ALA A 289 15.02 14.21 14.96
N ASP A 290 15.81 13.18 14.64
CA ASP A 290 15.93 12.66 13.29
C ASP A 290 14.54 12.25 12.75
N SER A 291 14.26 12.61 11.49
CA SER A 291 12.95 12.39 10.88
C SER A 291 12.62 10.90 10.74
N VAL A 292 13.62 10.02 10.55
CA VAL A 292 13.40 8.57 10.49
C VAL A 292 12.91 8.04 11.84
N THR A 293 13.54 8.47 12.93
CA THR A 293 13.15 8.13 14.31
C THR A 293 11.70 8.57 14.58
N LEU A 294 11.32 9.77 14.13
CA LEU A 294 9.97 10.30 14.30
C LEU A 294 8.93 9.55 13.45
N MET A 295 9.29 9.14 12.24
CA MET A 295 8.41 8.34 11.38
C MET A 295 8.18 6.94 11.95
N VAL A 296 9.24 6.25 12.40
CA VAL A 296 9.14 4.95 13.07
C VAL A 296 8.30 5.07 14.34
N LEU A 297 8.45 6.17 15.07
CA LEU A 297 7.65 6.45 16.25
C LEU A 297 6.16 6.64 15.89
N SER A 298 5.85 7.44 14.87
CA SER A 298 4.49 7.64 14.37
C SER A 298 3.80 6.32 14.05
N GLN A 299 4.49 5.42 13.34
CA GLN A 299 3.96 4.10 13.00
C GLN A 299 3.72 3.22 14.24
N LYS A 300 4.66 3.17 15.19
CA LYS A 300 4.48 2.40 16.44
C LYS A 300 3.29 2.89 17.25
N LEU A 301 3.03 4.20 17.25
CA LEU A 301 1.87 4.79 17.90
C LEU A 301 0.58 4.48 17.13
N GLN A 302 0.64 4.52 15.80
CA GLN A 302 -0.48 4.18 14.91
C GLN A 302 -0.92 2.71 15.04
N GLN A 303 0.01 1.81 15.38
CA GLN A 303 -0.28 0.38 15.62
C GLN A 303 -0.93 0.08 16.98
N LEU A 304 -1.07 1.08 17.87
CA LEU A 304 -1.76 0.87 19.15
C LEU A 304 -3.27 0.74 18.95
N ASP A 305 -3.86 -0.27 19.60
CA ASP A 305 -5.30 -0.50 19.57
C ASP A 305 -6.08 0.75 20.00
N GLY A 306 -6.93 1.27 19.11
CA GLY A 306 -7.76 2.45 19.35
C GLY A 306 -7.13 3.79 18.99
N VAL A 307 -5.90 3.83 18.48
CA VAL A 307 -5.33 5.03 17.84
C VAL A 307 -5.76 5.06 16.37
N SER A 308 -6.45 6.13 15.97
CA SER A 308 -6.91 6.29 14.58
C SER A 308 -5.92 7.07 13.73
N VAL A 309 -5.22 8.05 14.30
CA VAL A 309 -4.14 8.78 13.63
C VAL A 309 -3.03 9.09 14.63
N ALA A 310 -1.77 8.84 14.27
CA ALA A 310 -0.59 9.29 15.00
C ALA A 310 0.43 9.84 14.02
N MET A 311 0.78 11.11 14.21
CA MET A 311 1.80 11.81 13.46
C MET A 311 2.79 12.42 14.46
N VAL A 312 4.05 12.08 14.28
CA VAL A 312 5.18 12.66 15.00
C VAL A 312 6.17 13.13 13.95
N GLY A 313 6.49 14.41 13.94
CA GLY A 313 7.37 14.98 12.94
C GLY A 313 7.87 16.37 13.31
N MET A 314 8.92 16.82 12.63
CA MET A 314 9.39 18.20 12.76
C MET A 314 8.36 19.16 12.14
N GLY A 315 8.25 20.40 12.64
CA GLY A 315 7.40 21.48 12.13
C GLY A 315 7.85 22.03 10.77
N THR A 316 8.03 21.13 9.79
CA THR A 316 8.33 21.49 8.40
C THR A 316 7.02 21.80 7.65
N PRO A 317 7.03 22.62 6.59
CA PRO A 317 5.83 22.91 5.80
C PRO A 317 5.11 21.64 5.33
N LEU A 318 5.86 20.63 4.87
CA LEU A 318 5.32 19.35 4.44
C LEU A 318 4.54 18.63 5.56
N ASN A 319 5.08 18.63 6.77
CA ASN A 319 4.44 17.98 7.92
C ASN A 319 3.24 18.76 8.44
N LEU A 320 3.27 20.09 8.33
CA LEU A 320 2.13 20.95 8.65
C LEU A 320 0.99 20.75 7.64
N ASP A 321 1.32 20.66 6.35
CA ASP A 321 0.36 20.34 5.28
C ASP A 321 -0.21 18.92 5.47
N LEU A 322 0.62 17.96 5.86
CA LEU A 322 0.17 16.61 6.20
C LEU A 322 -0.81 16.61 7.38
N LEU A 323 -0.53 17.39 8.44
CA LEU A 323 -1.45 17.55 9.58
C LEU A 323 -2.78 18.16 9.16
N GLN A 324 -2.76 19.14 8.26
CA GLN A 324 -3.98 19.70 7.67
C GLN A 324 -4.74 18.67 6.84
N GLY A 325 -4.04 17.88 6.01
CA GLY A 325 -4.64 16.78 5.23
C GLY A 325 -5.26 15.69 6.13
N LEU A 326 -4.66 15.44 7.30
CA LEU A 326 -5.20 14.57 8.35
C LEU A 326 -6.28 15.25 9.20
N LYS A 327 -6.68 16.48 8.84
CA LYS A 327 -7.73 17.29 9.47
C LYS A 327 -7.48 17.58 10.95
N PHE A 328 -6.23 17.73 11.38
CA PHE A 328 -5.91 18.28 12.71
C PHE A 328 -6.05 19.81 12.71
N GLU A 329 -6.29 20.42 13.87
CA GLU A 329 -6.22 21.88 14.01
C GLU A 329 -4.88 22.42 13.51
N ALA A 330 -4.92 23.56 12.82
CA ALA A 330 -3.71 24.20 12.32
C ALA A 330 -2.81 24.59 13.49
N VAL A 331 -1.54 24.20 13.40
CA VAL A 331 -0.52 24.53 14.40
C VAL A 331 0.64 25.27 13.74
N GLU A 332 1.17 26.25 14.47
CA GLU A 332 2.41 26.91 14.10
C GLU A 332 3.58 26.13 14.69
N GLY A 333 4.56 25.82 13.85
CA GLY A 333 5.79 25.16 14.26
C GLY A 333 6.89 25.46 13.25
N GLY A 334 8.09 25.72 13.73
CA GLY A 334 9.27 25.85 12.89
C GLY A 334 9.93 24.50 12.63
N VAL A 335 10.87 24.48 11.69
CA VAL A 335 11.66 23.27 11.34
C VAL A 335 12.45 22.68 12.51
N ASN A 336 12.59 23.41 13.62
CA ASN A 336 13.27 23.00 14.85
C ASN A 336 12.30 22.54 15.97
N ASP A 337 11.00 22.56 15.71
CA ASP A 337 9.97 22.22 16.69
C ASP A 337 9.44 20.82 16.41
N LEU A 338 9.33 20.00 17.46
CA LEU A 338 8.76 18.66 17.36
C LEU A 338 7.25 18.75 17.53
N ILE A 339 6.51 18.20 16.57
CA ILE A 339 5.05 18.11 16.61
C ILE A 339 4.66 16.65 16.87
N ILE A 340 3.79 16.46 17.85
CA ILE A 340 3.15 15.18 18.19
C ILE A 340 1.64 15.40 18.07
N ALA A 341 1.02 14.85 17.03
CA ALA A 341 -0.42 14.89 16.82
C ALA A 341 -0.99 13.46 16.89
N ILE A 342 -1.85 13.21 17.87
CA ILE A 342 -2.48 11.90 18.06
C ILE A 342 -3.99 12.09 18.15
N ARG A 343 -4.72 11.23 17.44
CA ARG A 343 -6.17 11.11 17.49
C ARG A 343 -6.51 9.67 17.89
N ALA A 344 -7.29 9.52 18.95
CA ALA A 344 -7.64 8.20 19.48
C ALA A 344 -9.12 8.10 19.85
N ALA A 345 -9.59 6.85 19.94
CA ALA A 345 -10.97 6.50 20.23
C ALA A 345 -11.42 6.84 21.68
N SER A 346 -10.47 7.09 22.60
CA SER A 346 -10.74 7.52 23.98
C SER A 346 -9.60 8.33 24.58
N ILE A 347 -9.88 9.11 25.64
CA ILE A 347 -8.86 9.86 26.40
C ILE A 347 -7.80 8.91 26.96
N GLU A 348 -8.22 7.76 27.50
CA GLU A 348 -7.30 6.75 28.04
C GLU A 348 -6.33 6.22 26.97
N THR A 349 -6.82 6.00 25.74
CA THR A 349 -5.98 5.54 24.62
C THR A 349 -5.03 6.64 24.16
N LEU A 350 -5.52 7.89 24.09
CA LEU A 350 -4.71 9.06 23.79
C LEU A 350 -3.59 9.25 24.82
N GLU A 351 -3.88 9.16 26.12
CA GLU A 351 -2.88 9.28 27.18
C GLU A 351 -1.85 8.15 27.14
N LYS A 352 -2.28 6.91 26.88
CA LYS A 352 -1.37 5.77 26.66
C LYS A 352 -0.44 6.00 25.47
N ALA A 353 -0.98 6.48 24.35
CA ALA A 353 -0.21 6.78 23.15
C ALA A 353 0.78 7.94 23.38
N LEU A 354 0.36 9.01 24.06
CA LEU A 354 1.24 10.12 24.44
C LEU A 354 2.35 9.67 25.41
N SER A 355 2.01 8.87 26.43
CA SER A 355 3.00 8.30 27.35
C SER A 355 4.00 7.40 26.62
N LYS A 356 3.53 6.63 25.64
CA LYS A 356 4.39 5.78 24.80
C LYS A 356 5.29 6.61 23.89
N ALA A 357 4.76 7.72 23.33
CA ALA A 357 5.53 8.67 22.55
C ALA A 357 6.68 9.24 23.38
N ASP A 358 6.38 9.66 24.62
CA ASP A 358 7.38 10.16 25.56
C ASP A 358 8.40 9.11 25.98
N GLU A 359 7.98 7.88 26.24
CA GLU A 359 8.89 6.78 26.56
C GLU A 359 9.88 6.55 25.41
N LEU A 360 9.40 6.54 24.16
CA LEU A 360 10.21 6.23 22.99
C LEU A 360 11.13 7.40 22.59
N LEU A 361 10.65 8.64 22.70
CA LEU A 361 11.47 9.85 22.52
C LEU A 361 12.59 9.93 23.57
N ASN A 362 12.30 9.55 24.83
CA ASN A 362 13.28 9.57 25.91
C ASN A 362 14.22 8.36 25.92
N LYS A 363 13.79 7.19 25.41
CA LYS A 363 14.65 6.00 25.25
C LYS A 363 15.72 6.19 24.17
N GLY A 364 15.44 6.98 23.12
CA GLY A 364 16.46 7.40 22.15
C GLY A 364 17.57 8.28 22.74
N GLY A 365 17.34 8.89 23.92
CA GLY A 365 18.33 9.70 24.65
C GLY A 365 19.09 8.97 25.76
N LYS A 366 18.73 7.73 26.12
CA LYS A 366 19.39 6.98 27.21
C LYS A 366 20.58 6.15 26.71
N LYS A 367 21.52 6.88 26.10
CA LYS A 367 22.97 6.60 26.18
C LYS A 367 23.76 7.90 26.44
N ALA A 368 23.12 8.93 27.00
CA ALA A 368 23.86 9.96 27.73
C ALA A 368 24.34 9.33 29.04
N SER A 369 25.61 8.94 29.06
CA SER A 369 26.42 8.92 30.27
C SER A 369 26.17 10.20 31.09
N GLU A 370 26.42 10.15 32.39
CA GLU A 370 26.28 11.20 33.42
C GLU A 370 27.08 12.51 33.19
N ASP A 371 27.14 13.01 31.95
CA ASP A 371 27.74 14.29 31.58
C ASP A 371 26.65 15.20 31.00
N ASN A 372 26.33 16.28 31.72
CA ASN A 372 25.53 17.43 31.27
C ASN A 372 26.17 18.13 30.05
N LYS A 373 26.23 17.48 28.88
CA LYS A 373 26.71 18.12 27.65
C LYS A 373 25.57 18.86 26.96
N VAL A 374 25.72 20.19 26.82
CA VAL A 374 24.84 21.05 26.03
C VAL A 374 24.66 20.46 24.63
N PRO A 375 23.42 20.28 24.12
CA PRO A 375 23.17 19.70 22.81
C PRO A 375 23.82 20.53 21.69
N ILE A 376 24.52 19.86 20.77
CA ILE A 376 25.13 20.47 19.58
C ILE A 376 24.03 20.66 18.54
N LYS A 377 23.79 21.91 18.12
CA LYS A 377 22.67 22.27 17.22
C LYS A 377 23.11 22.79 15.84
N SER A 378 24.41 22.97 15.62
CA SER A 378 24.94 23.46 14.35
C SER A 378 26.31 22.87 14.05
N LEU A 379 26.69 22.91 12.76
CA LEU A 379 28.02 22.51 12.31
C LEU A 379 29.12 23.30 13.03
N GLY A 380 28.97 24.63 13.17
CA GLY A 380 29.96 25.46 13.86
C GLY A 380 30.19 25.02 15.32
N GLN A 381 29.12 24.72 16.06
CA GLN A 381 29.24 24.19 17.42
C GLN A 381 29.89 22.81 17.48
N ALA A 382 29.71 21.98 16.43
CA ALA A 382 30.39 20.70 16.33
C ALA A 382 31.89 20.91 16.13
N LEU A 383 32.29 21.76 15.18
CA LEU A 383 33.69 22.03 14.87
C LEU A 383 34.46 22.69 16.03
N GLU A 384 33.78 23.46 16.89
CA GLU A 384 34.38 23.97 18.13
C GLU A 384 34.75 22.87 19.14
N ARG A 385 34.13 21.68 19.03
CA ARG A 385 34.26 20.58 20.01
C ARG A 385 35.00 19.37 19.47
N GLN A 386 35.06 19.19 18.16
CA GLN A 386 35.70 18.05 17.50
C GLN A 386 36.45 18.48 16.25
N ASP A 387 37.63 17.90 16.07
CA ASP A 387 38.38 18.00 14.82
C ASP A 387 37.85 16.92 13.87
N SER A 388 36.94 17.33 12.98
CA SER A 388 36.30 16.47 11.98
C SER A 388 36.70 16.93 10.60
N ASN A 389 36.91 15.98 9.67
CA ASN A 389 37.27 16.28 8.28
C ASN A 389 36.17 15.88 7.27
N LEU A 390 35.05 15.34 7.75
CA LEU A 390 33.93 14.86 6.95
C LEU A 390 32.60 15.19 7.63
N VAL A 391 31.62 15.63 6.85
CA VAL A 391 30.24 15.86 7.30
C VAL A 391 29.28 14.99 6.50
N LEU A 392 28.44 14.22 7.19
CA LEU A 392 27.30 13.52 6.60
C LEU A 392 26.04 14.38 6.75
N ILE A 393 25.39 14.70 5.62
CA ILE A 393 24.22 15.57 5.56
C ILE A 393 23.02 14.75 5.09
N SER A 394 22.02 14.63 5.96
CA SER A 394 20.76 13.89 5.75
C SER A 394 19.54 14.73 6.15
N VAL A 395 19.59 16.04 5.91
CA VAL A 395 18.46 16.98 6.13
C VAL A 395 17.53 17.00 4.90
N PRO A 396 16.32 17.57 4.96
CA PRO A 396 15.48 17.71 3.77
C PRO A 396 16.19 18.41 2.61
N GLY A 397 15.97 17.95 1.37
CA GLY A 397 16.72 18.37 0.18
C GLY A 397 16.81 19.89 -0.03
N VAL A 398 15.72 20.60 0.26
CA VAL A 398 15.64 22.08 0.17
C VAL A 398 16.66 22.82 1.05
N TYR A 399 17.19 22.18 2.10
CA TYR A 399 18.22 22.74 2.98
C TYR A 399 19.59 22.12 2.74
N ALA A 400 19.66 20.97 2.07
CA ALA A 400 20.85 20.14 1.99
C ALA A 400 21.99 20.85 1.23
N ALA A 401 21.68 21.51 0.11
CA ALA A 401 22.66 22.29 -0.66
C ALA A 401 23.31 23.41 0.18
N ARG A 402 22.50 24.09 1.01
CA ARG A 402 22.99 25.16 1.89
C ARG A 402 23.95 24.63 2.96
N GLU A 403 23.60 23.51 3.59
CA GLU A 403 24.47 22.92 4.62
C GLU A 403 25.75 22.33 4.01
N ALA A 404 25.68 21.73 2.82
CA ALA A 404 26.86 21.27 2.08
C ALA A 404 27.79 22.44 1.73
N GLY A 405 27.23 23.55 1.23
CA GLY A 405 28.00 24.76 0.94
C GLY A 405 28.68 25.35 2.18
N LYS A 406 28.08 25.25 3.38
CA LYS A 406 28.74 25.64 4.63
C LYS A 406 29.90 24.70 4.96
N ALA A 407 29.70 23.39 4.88
CA ALA A 407 30.76 22.42 5.16
C ALA A 407 31.97 22.59 4.23
N LEU A 408 31.75 22.80 2.92
CA LEU A 408 32.84 23.06 1.96
C LEU A 408 33.58 24.38 2.22
N LYS A 409 32.88 25.41 2.74
CA LYS A 409 33.51 26.68 3.15
C LYS A 409 34.47 26.47 4.32
N GLU A 410 34.10 25.61 5.27
CA GLU A 410 34.93 25.18 6.40
C GLU A 410 36.00 24.13 6.01
N ASN A 411 36.19 23.88 4.71
CA ASN A 411 37.15 22.90 4.15
C ASN A 411 36.92 21.45 4.61
N LEU A 412 35.66 21.06 4.76
CA LEU A 412 35.28 19.69 5.12
C LEU A 412 34.87 18.90 3.88
N ASN A 413 35.20 17.62 3.86
CA ASN A 413 34.60 16.67 2.94
C ASN A 413 33.11 16.53 3.26
N VAL A 414 32.30 16.22 2.26
CA VAL A 414 30.85 16.10 2.43
C VAL A 414 30.35 14.79 1.84
N MET A 415 29.58 14.06 2.64
CA MET A 415 28.63 13.07 2.14
C MET A 415 27.23 13.67 2.18
N LEU A 416 26.66 13.90 1.01
CA LEU A 416 25.32 14.43 0.83
C LEU A 416 24.38 13.26 0.55
N PHE A 417 23.86 12.67 1.63
CA PHE A 417 22.89 11.59 1.56
C PHE A 417 21.53 12.08 1.05
N SER A 418 21.14 13.29 1.44
CA SER A 418 19.89 13.93 1.04
C SER A 418 19.71 13.92 -0.48
N ASP A 419 18.51 13.54 -0.92
CA ASP A 419 18.06 13.71 -2.30
C ASP A 419 17.29 15.05 -2.48
N SER A 420 16.70 15.28 -3.65
CA SER A 420 15.89 16.45 -4.00
C SER A 420 16.67 17.77 -3.96
N VAL A 421 17.97 17.69 -4.25
CA VAL A 421 18.84 18.85 -4.52
C VAL A 421 18.81 19.15 -6.01
N SER A 422 18.76 20.44 -6.38
CA SER A 422 18.74 20.84 -7.80
C SER A 422 20.00 20.38 -8.53
N LEU A 423 19.89 20.18 -9.85
CA LEU A 423 21.04 19.79 -10.67
C LEU A 423 22.09 20.91 -10.69
N GLU A 424 21.63 22.15 -10.73
CA GLU A 424 22.47 23.35 -10.71
C GLU A 424 23.28 23.44 -9.42
N ASP A 425 22.66 23.19 -8.26
CA ASP A 425 23.34 23.16 -6.97
C ASP A 425 24.33 22.01 -6.88
N GLU A 426 23.98 20.81 -7.37
CA GLU A 426 24.91 19.67 -7.42
C GLU A 426 26.17 20.02 -8.21
N VAL A 427 26.00 20.54 -9.43
CA VAL A 427 27.13 20.93 -10.30
C VAL A 427 27.99 21.99 -9.63
N MET A 428 27.36 23.01 -9.05
CA MET A 428 28.05 24.10 -8.37
C MET A 428 28.85 23.60 -7.17
N LEU A 429 28.24 22.81 -6.29
CA LEU A 429 28.89 22.28 -5.10
C LEU A 429 30.02 21.30 -5.45
N LYS A 430 29.86 20.43 -6.46
CA LYS A 430 30.90 19.50 -6.91
C LYS A 430 32.11 20.25 -7.47
N LYS A 431 31.89 21.32 -8.24
CA LYS A 431 32.98 22.18 -8.73
C LYS A 431 33.74 22.85 -7.59
N ILE A 432 33.03 23.41 -6.61
CA ILE A 432 33.66 24.01 -5.43
C ILE A 432 34.51 22.98 -4.67
N ALA A 433 33.99 21.77 -4.47
CA ALA A 433 34.71 20.70 -3.79
C ALA A 433 35.97 20.29 -4.57
N HIS A 434 35.84 20.07 -5.88
CA HIS A 434 36.95 19.74 -6.77
C HIS A 434 38.05 20.81 -6.76
N GLU A 435 37.70 22.09 -6.91
CA GLU A 435 38.66 23.21 -6.86
C GLU A 435 39.40 23.32 -5.51
N LYS A 436 38.77 22.87 -4.42
CA LYS A 436 39.35 22.82 -3.08
C LYS A 436 40.10 21.51 -2.77
N GLY A 437 40.06 20.52 -3.65
CA GLY A 437 40.59 19.17 -3.38
C GLY A 437 39.82 18.42 -2.29
N LEU A 438 38.51 18.67 -2.16
CA LEU A 438 37.60 18.03 -1.20
C LEU A 438 36.64 17.07 -1.90
N LEU A 439 36.14 16.10 -1.15
CA LEU A 439 35.08 15.21 -1.60
C LEU A 439 33.71 15.84 -1.44
N LEU A 440 32.87 15.68 -2.46
CA LEU A 440 31.42 15.85 -2.38
C LEU A 440 30.72 14.60 -2.93
N MET A 441 30.53 13.63 -2.05
CA MET A 441 29.83 12.38 -2.31
C MET A 441 28.32 12.61 -2.29
N GLY A 442 27.67 12.72 -3.45
CA GLY A 442 26.24 13.02 -3.56
C GLY A 442 25.95 14.32 -4.32
N PRO A 443 24.70 14.82 -4.36
CA PRO A 443 23.49 14.37 -3.66
C PRO A 443 23.06 12.94 -3.97
N ASP A 444 22.14 12.40 -3.18
CA ASP A 444 21.64 11.02 -3.34
C ASP A 444 22.78 9.98 -3.28
N CYS A 445 23.69 10.16 -2.33
CA CYS A 445 24.76 9.20 -2.07
C CYS A 445 24.36 8.29 -0.91
N GLY A 446 23.82 7.11 -1.23
CA GLY A 446 23.34 6.14 -0.24
C GLY A 446 24.43 5.37 0.52
N THR A 447 25.62 5.17 -0.08
CA THR A 447 26.62 4.23 0.45
C THR A 447 28.04 4.78 0.30
N ALA A 448 28.79 4.81 1.41
CA ALA A 448 30.23 5.04 1.41
C ALA A 448 30.89 4.35 2.62
N ILE A 449 32.17 3.99 2.49
CA ILE A 449 33.00 3.43 3.56
C ILE A 449 34.37 4.08 3.49
N ILE A 450 34.62 5.06 4.34
CA ILE A 450 35.86 5.84 4.33
C ILE A 450 36.70 5.44 5.55
N ASN A 451 37.93 4.98 5.32
CA ASN A 451 38.83 4.45 6.34
C ASN A 451 38.20 3.34 7.21
N GLY A 452 37.28 2.56 6.63
CA GLY A 452 36.55 1.50 7.33
C GLY A 452 35.36 1.98 8.15
N VAL A 453 35.05 3.29 8.11
CA VAL A 453 33.86 3.86 8.73
C VAL A 453 32.70 3.77 7.74
N PRO A 454 31.64 2.99 8.04
CA PRO A 454 30.45 2.92 7.21
C PRO A 454 29.62 4.19 7.36
N LEU A 455 29.12 4.72 6.24
CA LEU A 455 28.36 5.97 6.18
C LEU A 455 27.03 5.73 5.46
N ALA A 456 25.93 6.24 6.04
CA ALA A 456 24.55 5.98 5.62
C ALA A 456 24.24 4.47 5.50
N PHE A 457 23.81 3.99 4.33
CA PHE A 457 23.55 2.57 4.08
C PHE A 457 24.82 1.86 3.64
N ALA A 458 25.52 1.25 4.60
CA ALA A 458 26.80 0.59 4.33
C ALA A 458 27.01 -0.61 5.25
N ASN A 459 27.80 -1.57 4.80
CA ASN A 459 28.06 -2.81 5.51
C ASN A 459 29.35 -2.74 6.33
N SER A 460 29.41 -3.50 7.42
CA SER A 460 30.61 -3.68 8.23
C SER A 460 31.54 -4.69 7.53
N VAL A 461 32.53 -4.22 6.78
CA VAL A 461 33.40 -5.05 5.94
C VAL A 461 34.86 -4.96 6.36
N ARG A 462 35.64 -5.99 6.01
CA ARG A 462 37.09 -6.04 6.26
C ARG A 462 37.85 -4.90 5.59
N ARG A 463 38.91 -4.44 6.24
CA ARG A 463 39.94 -3.60 5.62
C ARG A 463 40.79 -4.46 4.67
N GLY A 464 41.14 -3.92 3.50
CA GLY A 464 41.98 -4.61 2.53
C GLY A 464 42.39 -3.71 1.38
N GLY A 465 42.81 -4.33 0.27
CA GLY A 465 43.48 -3.64 -0.84
C GLY A 465 42.58 -3.21 -2.00
N ILE A 466 41.26 -3.39 -1.93
CA ILE A 466 40.36 -3.08 -3.04
C ILE A 466 39.65 -1.75 -2.78
N GLY A 467 39.85 -0.78 -3.67
CA GLY A 467 39.17 0.51 -3.63
C GLY A 467 37.96 0.49 -4.55
N VAL A 468 36.82 1.03 -4.10
CA VAL A 468 35.57 1.05 -4.86
C VAL A 468 35.12 2.49 -5.10
N VAL A 469 34.73 2.82 -6.34
CA VAL A 469 33.99 4.07 -6.65
C VAL A 469 32.64 3.70 -7.25
N GLY A 470 31.57 4.21 -6.66
CA GLY A 470 30.21 3.75 -6.94
C GLY A 470 29.23 4.88 -7.24
N ALA A 471 28.60 4.83 -8.42
CA ALA A 471 27.42 5.63 -8.76
C ALA A 471 26.13 4.81 -8.58
N SER A 472 26.10 3.97 -7.54
CA SER A 472 25.01 3.05 -7.22
C SER A 472 25.11 2.67 -5.74
N GLY A 473 24.05 2.88 -4.94
CA GLY A 473 24.05 2.53 -3.52
C GLY A 473 24.15 1.01 -3.31
N THR A 474 23.06 0.28 -3.58
CA THR A 474 23.00 -1.17 -3.32
C THR A 474 23.90 -2.01 -4.22
N GLY A 475 24.30 -1.51 -5.40
CA GLY A 475 25.33 -2.16 -6.21
C GLY A 475 26.71 -2.06 -5.57
N THR A 476 27.03 -0.91 -4.96
CA THR A 476 28.25 -0.76 -4.17
C THR A 476 28.22 -1.65 -2.93
N GLN A 477 27.08 -1.74 -2.23
CA GLN A 477 26.93 -2.68 -1.11
C GLN A 477 27.20 -4.12 -1.57
N GLU A 478 26.58 -4.57 -2.66
CA GLU A 478 26.75 -5.93 -3.17
C GLU A 478 28.21 -6.28 -3.42
N VAL A 479 28.95 -5.44 -4.14
CA VAL A 479 30.36 -5.76 -4.42
C VAL A 479 31.20 -5.79 -3.14
N THR A 480 30.94 -4.88 -2.20
CA THR A 480 31.70 -4.84 -0.95
C THR A 480 31.44 -6.06 -0.06
N VAL A 481 30.19 -6.53 0.03
CA VAL A 481 29.86 -7.71 0.82
C VAL A 481 30.31 -9.01 0.15
N GLN A 482 30.29 -9.08 -1.18
CA GLN A 482 30.83 -10.23 -1.90
C GLN A 482 32.35 -10.32 -1.76
N ILE A 483 33.07 -9.20 -1.87
CA ILE A 483 34.51 -9.11 -1.61
C ILE A 483 34.83 -9.57 -0.18
N ASP A 484 34.12 -9.05 0.83
CA ASP A 484 34.31 -9.48 2.22
C ASP A 484 34.10 -10.99 2.35
N ARG A 485 32.97 -11.50 1.87
CA ARG A 485 32.63 -12.93 1.95
C ARG A 485 33.62 -13.85 1.23
N MET A 486 34.38 -13.34 0.26
CA MET A 486 35.45 -14.05 -0.44
C MET A 486 36.81 -14.04 0.27
N GLY A 487 36.95 -13.37 1.41
CA GLY A 487 38.21 -13.36 2.16
C GLY A 487 38.91 -12.01 2.16
N GLU A 488 38.67 -11.19 1.14
CA GLU A 488 39.36 -9.94 0.88
C GLU A 488 38.70 -8.75 1.61
N GLY A 489 39.26 -7.55 1.43
CA GLY A 489 38.78 -6.36 2.11
C GLY A 489 38.97 -5.08 1.30
N LEU A 490 38.40 -3.99 1.82
CA LEU A 490 38.25 -2.72 1.12
C LEU A 490 39.20 -1.66 1.70
N SER A 491 39.83 -0.88 0.82
CA SER A 491 40.68 0.25 1.19
C SER A 491 39.87 1.52 1.38
N GLN A 492 39.02 1.86 0.41
CA GLN A 492 38.02 2.94 0.49
C GLN A 492 36.83 2.56 -0.39
N VAL A 493 35.64 3.04 -0.03
CA VAL A 493 34.42 2.92 -0.83
C VAL A 493 33.81 4.30 -0.95
N ILE A 494 33.89 4.88 -2.14
CA ILE A 494 33.52 6.27 -2.43
C ILE A 494 32.24 6.27 -3.26
N GLY A 495 31.14 6.74 -2.68
CA GLY A 495 29.89 6.96 -3.41
C GLY A 495 29.89 8.32 -4.11
N THR A 496 29.37 8.40 -5.34
CA THR A 496 29.42 9.64 -6.14
C THR A 496 28.10 10.42 -6.16
N GLY A 497 27.00 9.76 -5.78
CA GLY A 497 25.64 10.20 -6.05
C GLY A 497 25.10 9.68 -7.39
N GLY A 498 23.79 9.39 -7.45
CA GLY A 498 23.18 8.71 -8.60
C GLY A 498 23.21 9.48 -9.92
N ARG A 499 23.39 10.81 -9.88
CA ARG A 499 23.38 11.69 -11.06
C ARG A 499 24.77 12.09 -11.55
N ASP A 500 25.83 11.70 -10.87
CA ASP A 500 27.20 12.15 -11.14
C ASP A 500 27.64 11.90 -12.59
N LEU A 501 27.19 10.80 -13.17
CA LEU A 501 27.56 10.38 -14.52
C LEU A 501 26.67 10.98 -15.64
N LYS A 502 25.74 11.87 -15.29
CA LYS A 502 25.02 12.67 -16.29
C LYS A 502 25.96 13.69 -16.93
N GLU A 503 25.71 13.99 -18.20
CA GLU A 503 26.54 14.93 -18.97
C GLU A 503 26.70 16.30 -18.28
N ALA A 504 25.61 16.82 -17.70
CA ALA A 504 25.60 18.11 -17.01
C ALA A 504 26.52 18.16 -15.77
N VAL A 505 26.69 17.03 -15.07
CA VAL A 505 27.58 16.92 -13.91
C VAL A 505 29.00 16.58 -14.33
N GLY A 506 29.15 15.72 -15.33
CA GLY A 506 30.43 15.44 -15.98
C GLY A 506 31.31 14.41 -15.26
N GLY A 507 30.77 13.68 -14.28
CA GLY A 507 31.50 12.64 -13.54
C GLY A 507 32.56 13.18 -12.59
N ILE A 508 32.41 14.41 -12.07
CA ILE A 508 33.42 15.08 -11.25
C ILE A 508 33.82 14.18 -10.07
N MET A 509 32.84 13.73 -9.28
CA MET A 509 33.13 12.94 -8.09
C MET A 509 33.65 11.54 -8.44
N MET A 510 33.17 10.93 -9.53
CA MET A 510 33.71 9.67 -10.04
C MET A 510 35.20 9.79 -10.38
N LEU A 511 35.58 10.82 -11.14
CA LEU A 511 36.97 11.04 -11.56
C LEU A 511 37.86 11.39 -10.36
N ASP A 512 37.40 12.23 -9.45
CA ASP A 512 38.11 12.56 -8.21
C ASP A 512 38.30 11.33 -7.32
N GLY A 513 37.28 10.47 -7.23
CA GLY A 513 37.35 9.20 -6.51
C GLY A 513 38.40 8.26 -7.10
N ILE A 514 38.45 8.11 -8.42
CA ILE A 514 39.46 7.29 -9.11
C ILE A 514 40.88 7.84 -8.85
N GLU A 515 41.07 9.16 -8.95
CA GLU A 515 42.37 9.79 -8.72
C GLU A 515 42.82 9.63 -7.26
N LEU A 516 41.91 9.75 -6.29
CA LEU A 516 42.23 9.51 -4.88
C LEU A 516 42.60 8.05 -4.61
N LEU A 517 41.86 7.10 -5.17
CA LEU A 517 42.17 5.68 -5.06
C LEU A 517 43.50 5.33 -5.72
N LYS A 518 43.85 5.99 -6.82
CA LYS A 518 45.17 5.87 -7.45
C LYS A 518 46.28 6.35 -6.51
N GLN A 519 46.08 7.46 -5.81
CA GLN A 519 47.06 8.01 -4.89
C GLN A 519 47.12 7.26 -3.55
N ASP A 520 46.06 6.55 -3.15
CA ASP A 520 46.02 5.79 -1.91
C ASP A 520 46.95 4.55 -1.95
N PRO A 521 48.01 4.49 -1.13
CA PRO A 521 48.93 3.36 -1.10
C PRO A 521 48.29 2.06 -0.58
N ALA A 522 47.18 2.13 0.14
CA ALA A 522 46.45 0.93 0.58
C ALA A 522 45.66 0.29 -0.58
N THR A 523 45.26 1.07 -1.57
CA THR A 523 44.52 0.59 -2.74
C THR A 523 45.45 -0.08 -3.75
N LYS A 524 45.23 -1.36 -4.02
CA LYS A 524 45.93 -2.18 -5.02
C LYS A 524 45.12 -2.36 -6.30
N VAL A 525 43.80 -2.48 -6.17
CA VAL A 525 42.85 -2.69 -7.29
C VAL A 525 41.74 -1.66 -7.18
N ILE A 526 41.30 -1.10 -8.30
CA ILE A 526 40.17 -0.18 -8.36
C ILE A 526 38.97 -0.88 -8.99
N LEU A 527 37.82 -0.85 -8.34
CA LEU A 527 36.56 -1.35 -8.87
C LEU A 527 35.57 -0.18 -9.02
N VAL A 528 35.04 -0.01 -10.23
CA VAL A 528 34.00 0.96 -10.53
C VAL A 528 32.68 0.25 -10.80
N VAL A 529 31.63 0.69 -10.09
CA VAL A 529 30.26 0.21 -10.27
C VAL A 529 29.36 1.39 -10.61
N SER A 530 28.64 1.31 -11.73
CA SER A 530 27.72 2.39 -12.11
C SER A 530 26.52 1.92 -12.91
N LYS A 531 25.49 2.77 -12.95
CA LYS A 531 24.46 2.73 -14.01
C LYS A 531 25.03 3.30 -15.33
N PRO A 532 24.33 3.16 -16.47
CA PRO A 532 24.78 3.74 -17.73
C PRO A 532 25.03 5.25 -17.63
N ALA A 533 26.19 5.67 -18.10
CA ALA A 533 26.63 7.07 -18.12
C ALA A 533 26.33 7.73 -19.47
N ALA A 534 26.39 9.07 -19.52
CA ALA A 534 26.46 9.77 -20.79
C ALA A 534 27.75 9.34 -21.54
N PRO A 535 27.72 9.13 -22.88
CA PRO A 535 28.87 8.59 -23.62
C PRO A 535 30.18 9.35 -23.37
N ALA A 536 30.13 10.68 -23.41
CA ALA A 536 31.31 11.53 -23.16
C ALA A 536 31.87 11.40 -21.73
N VAL A 537 31.05 11.02 -20.74
CA VAL A 537 31.48 10.78 -19.36
C VAL A 537 32.03 9.36 -19.22
N ALA A 538 31.40 8.38 -19.86
CA ALA A 538 31.90 7.00 -19.90
C ALA A 538 33.33 6.94 -20.48
N ASP A 539 33.59 7.66 -21.56
CA ASP A 539 34.92 7.74 -22.18
C ASP A 539 35.97 8.30 -21.21
N LYS A 540 35.64 9.37 -20.47
CA LYS A 540 36.52 9.97 -19.45
C LYS A 540 36.82 9.01 -18.31
N VAL A 541 35.79 8.32 -17.79
CA VAL A 541 35.95 7.34 -16.71
C VAL A 541 36.84 6.19 -17.17
N PHE A 542 36.59 5.65 -18.36
CA PHE A 542 37.40 4.58 -18.92
C PHE A 542 38.85 5.01 -19.14
N GLN A 543 39.09 6.21 -19.65
CA GLN A 543 40.43 6.77 -19.80
C GLN A 543 41.13 6.94 -18.45
N ALA A 544 40.44 7.48 -17.44
CA ALA A 544 40.99 7.63 -16.09
C ALA A 544 41.43 6.28 -15.49
N LEU A 545 40.64 5.21 -15.69
CA LEU A 545 41.00 3.86 -15.26
C LEU A 545 42.21 3.30 -16.03
N GLN A 546 42.37 3.59 -17.32
CA GLN A 546 43.56 3.16 -18.07
C GLN A 546 44.84 3.86 -17.59
N GLU A 547 44.72 5.13 -17.21
CA GLU A 547 45.84 5.99 -16.81
C GLU A 547 46.14 5.91 -15.30
N CYS A 548 45.29 5.26 -14.50
CA CYS A 548 45.47 5.19 -13.05
C CYS A 548 46.67 4.34 -12.61
N GLY A 549 47.21 3.49 -13.48
CA GLY A 549 48.40 2.67 -13.19
C GLY A 549 48.16 1.51 -12.22
N LYS A 550 46.91 1.28 -11.79
CA LYS A 550 46.48 0.12 -10.98
C LYS A 550 45.56 -0.78 -11.82
N PRO A 551 45.52 -2.10 -11.58
CA PRO A 551 44.50 -2.96 -12.16
C PRO A 551 43.10 -2.43 -11.83
N ALA A 552 42.25 -2.33 -12.85
CA ALA A 552 40.92 -1.78 -12.72
C ALA A 552 39.85 -2.78 -13.19
N VAL A 553 38.72 -2.79 -12.48
CA VAL A 553 37.51 -3.51 -12.86
C VAL A 553 36.40 -2.49 -13.08
N LEU A 554 35.68 -2.61 -14.20
CA LEU A 554 34.55 -1.75 -14.54
C LEU A 554 33.32 -2.62 -14.75
N TYR A 555 32.28 -2.33 -13.99
CA TYR A 555 30.94 -2.87 -14.20
C TYR A 555 29.95 -1.72 -14.39
N VAL A 556 29.27 -1.74 -15.54
CA VAL A 556 28.21 -0.79 -15.88
C VAL A 556 26.93 -1.58 -16.14
N ILE A 557 25.94 -1.41 -15.27
CA ILE A 557 24.69 -2.18 -15.27
C ILE A 557 23.97 -1.98 -16.60
N GLY A 558 23.55 -3.06 -17.27
CA GLY A 558 22.84 -3.02 -18.56
C GLY A 558 23.66 -2.53 -19.76
N ALA A 559 24.95 -2.21 -19.61
CA ALA A 559 25.76 -1.72 -20.72
C ALA A 559 26.22 -2.88 -21.62
N LYS A 560 26.03 -2.72 -22.93
CA LYS A 560 26.47 -3.68 -23.95
C LYS A 560 27.54 -3.06 -24.86
N GLY A 561 28.50 -3.88 -25.29
CA GLY A 561 29.47 -3.49 -26.32
C GLY A 561 30.65 -2.63 -25.83
N ILE A 562 30.81 -2.43 -24.52
CA ILE A 562 32.04 -1.84 -23.96
C ILE A 562 33.18 -2.83 -24.21
N LYS A 563 34.31 -2.33 -24.75
CA LYS A 563 35.53 -3.13 -24.95
C LYS A 563 36.49 -2.85 -23.79
N GLY A 564 36.97 -3.92 -23.14
CA GLY A 564 37.97 -3.82 -22.10
C GLY A 564 39.37 -3.49 -22.66
N SER A 565 40.34 -3.40 -21.77
CA SER A 565 41.76 -3.30 -22.11
C SER A 565 42.57 -4.24 -21.22
N GLU A 566 43.88 -4.39 -21.48
CA GLU A 566 44.75 -5.19 -20.59
C GLU A 566 44.76 -4.69 -19.14
N LYS A 567 44.47 -3.40 -18.91
CA LYS A 567 44.46 -2.79 -17.57
C LYS A 567 43.06 -2.62 -16.98
N VAL A 568 42.02 -2.70 -17.81
CA VAL A 568 40.62 -2.46 -17.42
C VAL A 568 39.80 -3.69 -17.78
N HIS A 569 39.50 -4.48 -16.76
CA HIS A 569 38.70 -5.69 -16.85
C HIS A 569 37.22 -5.34 -16.80
N LEU A 570 36.41 -5.93 -17.67
CA LEU A 570 34.97 -5.74 -17.67
C LEU A 570 34.30 -6.93 -16.99
N ALA A 571 33.30 -6.64 -16.16
CA ALA A 571 32.43 -7.65 -15.57
C ALA A 571 31.03 -7.58 -16.20
N LYS A 572 30.27 -8.67 -16.09
CA LYS A 572 28.90 -8.79 -16.61
C LYS A 572 27.83 -8.66 -15.52
N ASN A 573 28.22 -8.79 -14.26
CA ASN A 573 27.36 -8.65 -13.09
C ASN A 573 28.20 -8.27 -11.86
N LEU A 574 27.55 -7.91 -10.76
CA LEU A 574 28.17 -7.46 -9.52
C LEU A 574 29.03 -8.57 -8.88
N LEU A 575 28.58 -9.82 -8.94
CA LEU A 575 29.36 -10.95 -8.42
C LEU A 575 30.67 -11.15 -9.21
N GLU A 576 30.59 -11.16 -10.55
CA GLU A 576 31.78 -11.29 -11.41
C GLU A 576 32.73 -10.11 -11.22
N ALA A 577 32.21 -8.89 -11.07
CA ALA A 577 33.01 -7.71 -10.76
C ALA A 577 33.81 -7.88 -9.45
N SER A 578 33.16 -8.46 -8.45
CA SER A 578 33.78 -8.77 -7.16
C SER A 578 34.83 -9.88 -7.30
N GLN A 579 34.53 -10.95 -8.06
CA GLN A 579 35.46 -12.07 -8.28
C GLN A 579 36.73 -11.61 -9.00
N ILE A 580 36.59 -10.80 -10.06
CA ILE A 580 37.75 -10.24 -10.78
C ILE A 580 38.56 -9.34 -9.85
N ALA A 581 37.91 -8.49 -9.05
CA ALA A 581 38.62 -7.60 -8.11
C ALA A 581 39.40 -8.40 -7.05
N VAL A 582 38.83 -9.49 -6.53
CA VAL A 582 39.48 -10.42 -5.60
C VAL A 582 40.65 -11.14 -6.25
N GLU A 583 40.50 -11.62 -7.48
CA GLU A 583 41.60 -12.27 -8.22
C GLU A 583 42.77 -11.30 -8.44
N LEU A 584 42.47 -10.07 -8.88
CA LEU A 584 43.48 -9.03 -9.10
C LEU A 584 44.14 -8.55 -7.80
N SER A 585 43.49 -8.67 -6.64
CA SER A 585 44.10 -8.34 -5.34
C SER A 585 45.03 -9.43 -4.83
N GLY A 586 45.04 -10.61 -5.48
CA GLY A 586 45.78 -11.81 -5.09
C GLY A 586 44.98 -12.78 -4.23
N GLY A 587 43.68 -12.55 -4.06
CA GLY A 587 42.76 -13.43 -3.36
C GLY A 587 42.28 -14.60 -4.22
N SER A 588 41.47 -15.48 -3.62
CA SER A 588 40.88 -16.64 -4.30
C SER A 588 39.39 -16.41 -4.55
N PRO A 589 38.97 -16.13 -5.80
CA PRO A 589 37.55 -15.95 -6.10
C PRO A 589 36.79 -17.28 -5.95
N ILE A 590 35.50 -17.19 -5.62
CA ILE A 590 34.62 -18.37 -5.70
C ILE A 590 34.38 -18.75 -7.17
N GLY A 591 34.04 -20.02 -7.41
CA GLY A 591 33.73 -20.51 -8.75
C GLY A 591 32.51 -19.86 -9.39
N LYS A 592 32.28 -20.14 -10.68
CA LYS A 592 31.11 -19.64 -11.42
C LYS A 592 29.80 -20.06 -10.74
N VAL A 593 28.78 -19.22 -10.88
CA VAL A 593 27.40 -19.54 -10.49
C VAL A 593 27.00 -20.88 -11.12
N SER A 594 26.53 -21.81 -10.31
CA SER A 594 26.07 -23.12 -10.75
C SER A 594 24.65 -23.32 -10.27
N ILE A 595 23.73 -23.56 -11.21
CA ILE A 595 22.32 -23.81 -10.90
C ILE A 595 22.12 -25.27 -10.53
N ASP A 596 21.49 -25.51 -9.38
CA ASP A 596 21.03 -26.84 -8.99
C ASP A 596 19.82 -27.23 -9.83
N HIS A 597 20.06 -27.96 -10.92
CA HIS A 597 19.01 -28.44 -11.81
C HIS A 597 18.03 -29.41 -11.12
N GLY A 598 18.46 -30.12 -10.07
CA GLY A 598 17.58 -30.97 -9.27
C GLY A 598 16.56 -30.14 -8.50
N LEU A 599 17.03 -29.08 -7.84
CA LEU A 599 16.16 -28.11 -7.16
C LEU A 599 15.21 -27.41 -8.13
N VAL A 600 15.70 -27.00 -9.32
CA VAL A 600 14.85 -26.42 -10.37
C VAL A 600 13.73 -27.39 -10.76
N HIS A 601 14.07 -28.65 -11.02
CA HIS A 601 13.08 -29.65 -11.42
C HIS A 601 12.03 -29.89 -10.31
N GLN A 602 12.46 -30.02 -9.06
CA GLN A 602 11.57 -30.16 -7.91
C GLN A 602 10.63 -28.95 -7.77
N THR A 603 11.17 -27.75 -7.96
CA THR A 603 10.40 -26.50 -7.90
C THR A 603 9.32 -26.47 -8.98
N VAL A 604 9.68 -26.81 -10.22
CA VAL A 604 8.72 -26.85 -11.35
C VAL A 604 7.62 -27.88 -11.12
N GLN A 605 7.94 -29.05 -10.55
CA GLN A 605 6.95 -30.09 -10.26
C GLN A 605 5.92 -29.70 -9.20
N ALA A 606 6.27 -28.80 -8.26
CA ALA A 606 5.36 -28.33 -7.22
C ALA A 606 4.34 -27.29 -7.74
N LEU A 607 4.64 -26.63 -8.87
CA LEU A 607 3.82 -25.57 -9.42
C LEU A 607 2.63 -26.09 -10.24
N LYS A 608 1.52 -25.35 -10.20
CA LYS A 608 0.34 -25.61 -11.03
C LYS A 608 0.51 -25.03 -12.44
N PRO A 609 -0.16 -25.57 -13.48
CA PRO A 609 -0.03 -25.10 -14.86
C PRO A 609 -0.37 -23.61 -15.09
N GLN A 610 -1.17 -23.02 -14.21
CA GLN A 610 -1.57 -21.61 -14.27
C GLN A 610 -0.47 -20.68 -13.75
N GLN A 611 0.45 -21.17 -12.91
CA GLN A 611 1.52 -20.39 -12.30
C GLN A 611 2.66 -20.23 -13.29
N LYS A 612 2.84 -19.03 -13.82
CA LYS A 612 3.73 -18.75 -14.96
C LYS A 612 4.74 -17.65 -14.71
N TYR A 613 4.49 -16.79 -13.73
CA TYR A 613 5.19 -15.52 -13.63
C TYR A 613 5.93 -15.33 -12.32
N VAL A 614 6.97 -14.50 -12.37
CA VAL A 614 7.71 -14.02 -11.20
C VAL A 614 7.21 -12.64 -10.75
N ARG A 615 7.29 -12.40 -9.43
CA ARG A 615 7.11 -11.09 -8.80
C ARG A 615 8.35 -10.76 -7.97
N GLY A 616 9.12 -9.76 -8.39
CA GLY A 616 10.27 -9.26 -7.64
C GLY A 616 9.88 -8.05 -6.81
N LEU A 617 10.15 -8.07 -5.51
CA LEU A 617 9.83 -6.98 -4.58
C LEU A 617 11.12 -6.46 -3.94
N PHE A 618 11.82 -5.59 -4.67
CA PHE A 618 13.16 -5.16 -4.30
C PHE A 618 13.15 -3.90 -3.44
N SER A 619 14.01 -3.86 -2.42
CA SER A 619 14.33 -2.68 -1.64
C SER A 619 15.55 -1.93 -2.18
N GLY A 620 16.44 -2.61 -2.92
CA GLY A 620 17.61 -2.05 -3.56
C GLY A 620 17.47 -1.93 -5.06
N GLY A 621 17.41 -0.70 -5.58
CA GLY A 621 17.20 -0.45 -7.01
C GLY A 621 18.27 -1.05 -7.93
N THR A 622 19.54 -1.11 -7.54
CA THR A 622 20.56 -1.75 -8.39
C THR A 622 20.48 -3.28 -8.39
N LEU A 623 20.07 -3.89 -7.27
CA LEU A 623 19.79 -5.33 -7.23
C LEU A 623 18.55 -5.67 -8.08
N CYS A 624 17.57 -4.76 -8.10
CA CYS A 624 16.41 -4.79 -9.00
C CYS A 624 16.86 -4.75 -10.47
N ASP A 625 17.69 -3.77 -10.85
CA ASP A 625 18.23 -3.61 -12.20
C ASP A 625 19.00 -4.85 -12.67
N GLU A 626 19.92 -5.39 -11.86
CA GLU A 626 20.68 -6.61 -12.18
C GLU A 626 19.75 -7.83 -12.35
N THR A 627 18.75 -7.97 -11.49
CA THR A 627 17.76 -9.04 -11.62
C THR A 627 16.99 -8.92 -12.94
N MET A 628 16.56 -7.72 -13.30
CA MET A 628 15.87 -7.48 -14.57
C MET A 628 16.76 -7.79 -15.77
N GLU A 629 18.06 -7.48 -15.71
CA GLU A 629 19.02 -7.78 -16.78
C GLU A 629 19.13 -9.30 -17.00
N VAL A 630 19.34 -10.06 -15.92
CA VAL A 630 19.42 -11.54 -15.97
C VAL A 630 18.12 -12.13 -16.51
N LEU A 631 16.98 -11.72 -15.97
CA LEU A 631 15.69 -12.27 -16.39
C LEU A 631 15.37 -11.91 -17.85
N THR A 632 15.67 -10.67 -18.27
CA THR A 632 15.37 -10.22 -19.64
C THR A 632 16.12 -11.04 -20.69
N GLU A 633 17.39 -11.38 -20.41
CA GLU A 633 18.20 -12.21 -21.31
C GLU A 633 17.62 -13.62 -21.47
N LYS A 634 17.08 -14.21 -20.41
CA LYS A 634 16.69 -15.63 -20.38
C LYS A 634 15.23 -15.89 -20.72
N ILE A 635 14.32 -15.00 -20.31
CA ILE A 635 12.87 -15.22 -20.38
C ILE A 635 12.08 -14.07 -21.01
N GLY A 636 12.76 -13.05 -21.58
CA GLY A 636 12.11 -12.01 -22.37
C GLY A 636 11.61 -10.81 -21.55
N LEU A 637 10.50 -10.19 -21.96
CA LEU A 637 10.08 -8.89 -21.44
C LEU A 637 9.72 -8.93 -19.94
N ILE A 638 10.31 -8.01 -19.17
CA ILE A 638 10.05 -7.81 -17.74
C ILE A 638 9.36 -6.47 -17.53
N TYR A 639 8.28 -6.47 -16.75
CA TYR A 639 7.56 -5.27 -16.37
C TYR A 639 8.10 -4.66 -15.07
N SER A 640 8.16 -3.34 -14.99
CA SER A 640 8.66 -2.63 -13.81
C SER A 640 8.13 -1.19 -13.73
N ASN A 641 8.29 -0.57 -12.56
CA ASN A 641 8.15 0.88 -12.38
C ASN A 641 9.36 1.66 -12.93
N GLY A 642 10.52 1.01 -13.09
CA GLY A 642 11.71 1.56 -13.76
C GLY A 642 12.35 0.53 -14.69
N PRO A 643 11.69 0.15 -15.81
CA PRO A 643 12.14 -0.96 -16.63
C PRO A 643 13.40 -0.63 -17.47
N LEU A 644 14.26 -1.63 -17.68
CA LEU A 644 15.40 -1.51 -18.60
C LEU A 644 14.99 -1.42 -20.07
N ASN A 645 13.81 -1.95 -20.42
CA ASN A 645 13.19 -1.85 -21.73
C ASN A 645 11.89 -1.03 -21.62
N PRO A 646 11.72 0.08 -22.36
CA PRO A 646 10.51 0.90 -22.30
C PRO A 646 9.19 0.15 -22.54
N LEU A 647 9.21 -0.97 -23.28
CA LEU A 647 8.02 -1.82 -23.48
C LEU A 647 7.53 -2.50 -22.19
N GLY A 648 8.39 -2.57 -21.17
CA GLY A 648 8.08 -3.12 -19.85
C GLY A 648 7.53 -2.09 -18.86
N GLN A 649 7.22 -0.87 -19.29
CA GLN A 649 6.69 0.13 -18.38
C GLN A 649 5.31 -0.29 -17.88
N LEU A 650 5.15 -0.36 -16.56
CA LEU A 650 3.84 -0.57 -15.94
C LEU A 650 2.97 0.67 -16.10
N GLU A 651 1.73 0.48 -16.57
CA GLU A 651 0.69 1.52 -16.57
C GLU A 651 0.34 1.99 -15.16
N ASN A 652 0.34 1.04 -14.20
CA ASN A 652 0.13 1.32 -12.79
C ASN A 652 1.12 0.50 -11.95
N PRO A 653 2.14 1.13 -11.33
CA PRO A 653 3.11 0.43 -10.48
C PRO A 653 2.48 -0.34 -9.30
N ASN A 654 1.27 0.02 -8.87
CA ASN A 654 0.52 -0.71 -7.84
C ASN A 654 -0.11 -2.02 -8.33
N LYS A 655 0.00 -2.36 -9.63
CA LYS A 655 -0.57 -3.58 -10.19
C LYS A 655 0.47 -4.31 -11.06
N SER A 656 0.96 -5.42 -10.56
CA SER A 656 1.87 -6.30 -11.31
C SER A 656 1.14 -6.99 -12.46
N VAL A 657 1.85 -7.25 -13.56
CA VAL A 657 1.36 -8.00 -14.72
C VAL A 657 2.47 -8.89 -15.26
N LYS A 658 2.14 -10.12 -15.70
CA LYS A 658 3.12 -11.08 -16.23
C LYS A 658 4.40 -11.13 -15.37
N ASN A 659 5.61 -11.24 -15.92
CA ASN A 659 6.84 -11.12 -15.11
C ASN A 659 7.03 -9.66 -14.68
N THR A 660 6.94 -9.38 -13.38
CA THR A 660 7.09 -8.02 -12.84
C THR A 660 8.20 -8.00 -11.79
N ILE A 661 9.12 -7.04 -11.88
CA ILE A 661 10.16 -6.76 -10.87
C ILE A 661 10.05 -5.29 -10.48
N LEU A 662 9.79 -5.02 -9.20
CA LEU A 662 9.56 -3.66 -8.70
C LEU A 662 10.75 -3.19 -7.87
N ASP A 663 11.21 -1.98 -8.16
CA ASP A 663 12.03 -1.21 -7.24
C ASP A 663 11.10 -0.44 -6.30
N LEU A 664 10.91 -0.95 -5.09
CA LEU A 664 10.06 -0.31 -4.09
C LEU A 664 10.75 0.89 -3.43
N GLY A 665 12.06 1.08 -3.66
CA GLY A 665 12.83 2.23 -3.20
C GLY A 665 12.61 3.49 -4.03
N ASP A 666 12.03 3.34 -5.22
CA ASP A 666 11.69 4.43 -6.12
C ASP A 666 10.74 5.46 -5.49
N ASP A 667 10.90 6.72 -5.88
CA ASP A 667 10.13 7.87 -5.36
C ASP A 667 8.62 7.65 -5.41
N PHE A 668 8.11 6.93 -6.43
CA PHE A 668 6.69 6.60 -6.54
C PHE A 668 6.15 5.93 -5.27
N PHE A 669 6.96 5.10 -4.64
CA PHE A 669 6.59 4.30 -3.47
C PHE A 669 6.98 4.94 -2.13
N THR A 670 7.93 5.88 -2.14
CA THR A 670 8.56 6.43 -0.92
C THR A 670 8.12 7.85 -0.58
N VAL A 671 7.33 8.53 -1.43
CA VAL A 671 6.74 9.82 -1.09
C VAL A 671 5.90 9.71 0.20
N GLY A 672 6.33 10.44 1.23
CA GLY A 672 5.67 10.44 2.55
C GLY A 672 5.84 9.14 3.36
N ARG A 673 6.75 8.25 2.96
CA ARG A 673 7.00 6.95 3.61
C ARG A 673 8.50 6.70 3.76
N PRO A 674 8.96 5.93 4.77
CA PRO A 674 10.36 5.56 4.85
C PRO A 674 10.76 4.67 3.68
N HIS A 675 12.03 4.74 3.26
CA HIS A 675 12.57 3.86 2.23
C HIS A 675 12.49 2.38 2.65
N PRO A 676 12.23 1.41 1.75
CA PRO A 676 12.01 0.00 2.10
C PRO A 676 13.18 -0.74 2.75
N MET A 677 14.40 -0.20 2.61
CA MET A 677 15.58 -0.71 3.33
C MET A 677 15.51 -0.40 4.83
N ILE A 678 14.79 0.65 5.23
CA ILE A 678 14.59 1.04 6.63
C ILE A 678 13.31 0.39 7.18
N ASP A 679 12.24 0.36 6.39
CA ASP A 679 10.92 -0.10 6.81
C ASP A 679 10.33 -1.13 5.82
N SER A 680 9.83 -2.26 6.32
CA SER A 680 9.35 -3.34 5.45
C SER A 680 7.85 -3.26 5.13
N SER A 681 7.12 -2.25 5.63
CA SER A 681 5.65 -2.21 5.57
C SER A 681 5.10 -2.31 4.14
N LEU A 682 5.72 -1.60 3.19
CA LEU A 682 5.31 -1.65 1.78
C LEU A 682 5.53 -3.05 1.18
N ARG A 683 6.68 -3.68 1.47
CA ARG A 683 6.98 -5.04 1.02
C ARG A 683 5.98 -6.05 1.59
N VAL A 684 5.65 -5.93 2.87
CA VAL A 684 4.66 -6.77 3.56
C VAL A 684 3.28 -6.66 2.88
N GLN A 685 2.82 -5.44 2.59
CA GLN A 685 1.56 -5.24 1.87
C GLN A 685 1.58 -5.86 0.48
N ARG A 686 2.68 -5.68 -0.26
CA ARG A 686 2.80 -6.18 -1.63
C ARG A 686 2.88 -7.71 -1.68
N LEU A 687 3.54 -8.36 -0.72
CA LEU A 687 3.58 -9.82 -0.60
C LEU A 687 2.18 -10.43 -0.56
N GLU A 688 1.27 -9.86 0.24
CA GLU A 688 -0.11 -10.34 0.33
C GLU A 688 -0.90 -10.10 -0.96
N GLN A 689 -0.64 -8.98 -1.64
CA GLN A 689 -1.28 -8.67 -2.91
C GLN A 689 -0.86 -9.66 -3.99
N GLU A 690 0.44 -9.91 -4.15
CA GLU A 690 0.95 -10.83 -5.16
C GLU A 690 0.50 -12.27 -4.91
N ALA A 691 0.31 -12.66 -3.64
CA ALA A 691 -0.16 -13.99 -3.31
C ALA A 691 -1.57 -14.33 -3.83
N LYS A 692 -2.41 -13.31 -4.00
CA LYS A 692 -3.78 -13.45 -4.51
C LYS A 692 -3.84 -13.72 -6.01
N ASP A 693 -2.79 -13.36 -6.74
CA ASP A 693 -2.70 -13.63 -8.16
C ASP A 693 -2.37 -15.11 -8.40
N GLN A 694 -3.25 -15.79 -9.13
CA GLN A 694 -3.14 -17.23 -9.37
C GLN A 694 -2.03 -17.58 -10.36
N GLU A 695 -1.56 -16.62 -11.14
CA GLU A 695 -0.50 -16.82 -12.13
C GLU A 695 0.91 -16.69 -11.54
N VAL A 696 1.04 -16.33 -10.26
CA VAL A 696 2.33 -16.18 -9.60
C VAL A 696 2.94 -17.54 -9.24
N ALA A 697 4.10 -17.82 -9.80
CA ALA A 697 4.93 -18.99 -9.50
C ALA A 697 5.98 -18.67 -8.42
N LEU A 698 6.68 -17.56 -8.60
CA LEU A 698 7.85 -17.18 -7.80
C LEU A 698 7.66 -15.78 -7.23
N ILE A 699 8.06 -15.57 -5.97
CA ILE A 699 8.28 -14.25 -5.40
C ILE A 699 9.76 -14.12 -5.04
N LEU A 700 10.41 -13.10 -5.60
CA LEU A 700 11.85 -12.83 -5.47
C LEU A 700 12.08 -11.61 -4.57
N LEU A 701 12.98 -11.74 -3.59
CA LEU A 701 13.24 -10.71 -2.58
C LEU A 701 14.75 -10.46 -2.40
N ASP A 702 15.13 -9.20 -2.25
CA ASP A 702 16.41 -8.82 -1.66
C ASP A 702 16.24 -8.47 -0.17
N ILE A 703 17.23 -8.84 0.64
CA ILE A 703 17.30 -8.46 2.05
C ILE A 703 18.62 -7.71 2.24
N VAL A 704 18.56 -6.38 2.26
CA VAL A 704 19.75 -5.53 2.43
C VAL A 704 20.00 -5.26 3.91
N LEU A 705 21.19 -5.62 4.38
CA LEU A 705 21.65 -5.41 5.76
C LEU A 705 22.64 -4.24 5.83
N GLY A 706 23.26 -4.05 7.00
CA GLY A 706 24.24 -2.99 7.26
C GLY A 706 23.66 -1.82 8.04
N TYR A 707 24.50 -0.81 8.29
CA TYR A 707 24.13 0.44 8.92
C TYR A 707 23.03 1.15 8.12
N GLY A 708 22.18 1.92 8.79
CA GLY A 708 21.05 2.63 8.17
C GLY A 708 19.85 1.73 7.82
N SER A 709 20.06 0.44 7.55
CA SER A 709 19.01 -0.53 7.19
C SER A 709 18.23 -1.02 8.42
N ASN A 710 17.08 -1.65 8.17
CA ASN A 710 16.25 -2.32 9.18
C ASN A 710 17.09 -3.29 10.03
N MET A 711 16.91 -3.25 11.35
CA MET A 711 17.68 -4.05 12.31
C MET A 711 17.25 -5.51 12.40
N ASP A 712 16.02 -5.86 11.99
CA ASP A 712 15.52 -7.23 12.02
C ASP A 712 14.50 -7.51 10.89
N PRO A 713 14.92 -7.45 9.61
CA PRO A 713 14.01 -7.60 8.48
C PRO A 713 13.31 -8.97 8.43
N ALA A 714 13.92 -10.03 8.97
CA ALA A 714 13.29 -11.34 9.07
C ALA A 714 12.00 -11.31 9.91
N SER A 715 12.02 -10.63 11.05
CA SER A 715 10.84 -10.54 11.93
C SER A 715 9.67 -9.80 11.27
N ASP A 716 9.97 -8.84 10.38
CA ASP A 716 8.93 -8.08 9.66
C ASP A 716 8.37 -8.85 8.45
N ILE A 717 9.24 -9.47 7.66
CA ILE A 717 8.89 -10.03 6.34
C ILE A 717 8.36 -11.46 6.44
N ILE A 718 8.91 -12.30 7.33
CA ILE A 718 8.53 -13.72 7.43
C ILE A 718 7.03 -13.92 7.73
N PRO A 719 6.39 -13.17 8.65
CA PRO A 719 4.94 -13.30 8.87
C PRO A 719 4.12 -13.07 7.60
N ALA A 720 4.52 -12.13 6.75
CA ALA A 720 3.88 -11.85 5.48
C ALA A 720 4.08 -12.98 4.46
N ILE A 721 5.27 -13.60 4.43
CA ILE A 721 5.53 -14.80 3.61
C ILE A 721 4.63 -15.97 4.05
N VAL A 722 4.50 -16.20 5.36
CA VAL A 722 3.62 -17.26 5.89
C VAL A 722 2.16 -17.01 5.47
N LYS A 723 1.70 -15.76 5.60
CA LYS A 723 0.34 -15.38 5.18
C LYS A 723 0.14 -15.51 3.67
N ALA A 724 1.11 -15.11 2.86
CA ALA A 724 1.08 -15.28 1.41
C ALA A 724 0.98 -16.76 1.01
N ARG A 725 1.69 -17.66 1.71
CA ARG A 725 1.56 -19.11 1.50
C ARG A 725 0.15 -19.61 1.86
N GLN A 726 -0.45 -19.11 2.94
CA GLN A 726 -1.82 -19.46 3.32
C GLN A 726 -2.83 -19.05 2.24
N ILE A 727 -2.72 -17.83 1.71
CA ILE A 727 -3.56 -17.34 0.60
C ILE A 727 -3.42 -18.23 -0.63
N ALA A 728 -2.21 -18.64 -1.00
CA ALA A 728 -2.01 -19.55 -2.13
C ALA A 728 -2.65 -20.93 -1.89
N ALA A 729 -2.50 -21.46 -0.67
CA ALA A 729 -3.01 -22.76 -0.27
C ALA A 729 -4.54 -22.85 -0.31
N GLU A 730 -5.28 -21.75 -0.11
CA GLU A 730 -6.74 -21.69 -0.26
C GLU A 730 -7.22 -22.15 -1.66
N THR A 731 -6.33 -22.05 -2.66
CA THR A 731 -6.58 -22.51 -4.04
C THR A 731 -5.66 -23.65 -4.47
N GLN A 732 -5.10 -24.38 -3.49
CA GLN A 732 -4.21 -25.54 -3.70
C GLN A 732 -2.96 -25.22 -4.54
N ARG A 733 -2.45 -23.99 -4.48
CA ARG A 733 -1.20 -23.56 -5.11
C ARG A 733 -0.10 -23.40 -4.06
N GLU A 734 1.14 -23.52 -4.51
CA GLU A 734 2.31 -23.15 -3.72
C GLU A 734 3.02 -21.97 -4.38
N ILE A 735 3.41 -20.97 -3.58
CA ILE A 735 4.29 -19.89 -4.05
C ILE A 735 5.69 -20.20 -3.57
N VAL A 736 6.65 -20.18 -4.50
CA VAL A 736 8.06 -20.41 -4.22
C VAL A 736 8.70 -19.06 -3.90
N PHE A 737 9.16 -18.90 -2.67
CA PHE A 737 9.88 -17.70 -2.25
C PHE A 737 11.38 -17.91 -2.47
N VAL A 738 11.98 -16.99 -3.20
CA VAL A 738 13.41 -16.95 -3.49
C VAL A 738 13.96 -15.66 -2.90
N ALA A 739 15.07 -15.73 -2.18
CA ALA A 739 15.68 -14.54 -1.62
C ALA A 739 17.20 -14.60 -1.58
N TYR A 740 17.78 -13.40 -1.53
CA TYR A 740 19.20 -13.16 -1.30
C TYR A 740 19.39 -12.12 -0.19
N VAL A 741 20.38 -12.33 0.69
CA VAL A 741 20.77 -11.37 1.73
C VAL A 741 22.04 -10.64 1.32
N CYS A 742 21.92 -9.37 0.96
CA CYS A 742 23.04 -8.46 0.74
C CYS A 742 23.56 -7.97 2.11
N GLY A 743 24.56 -8.67 2.66
CA GLY A 743 25.11 -8.38 3.97
C GLY A 743 26.44 -9.05 4.24
N SER A 744 27.17 -8.50 5.21
CA SER A 744 28.43 -9.02 5.75
C SER A 744 28.19 -9.79 7.05
N PRO A 745 29.00 -10.82 7.38
CA PRO A 745 28.99 -11.49 8.68
C PRO A 745 29.10 -10.53 9.89
N ASN A 746 29.73 -9.36 9.71
CA ASN A 746 29.93 -8.38 10.77
C ASN A 746 28.82 -7.31 10.86
N ASP A 747 27.77 -7.42 10.04
CA ASP A 747 26.67 -6.46 10.07
C ASP A 747 25.87 -6.57 11.38
N PRO A 748 25.34 -5.43 11.89
CA PRO A 748 24.73 -5.37 13.22
C PRO A 748 23.44 -6.22 13.36
N GLN A 749 22.80 -6.58 12.25
CA GLN A 749 21.63 -7.46 12.21
C GLN A 749 21.95 -8.94 12.45
N GLY A 750 23.21 -9.34 12.24
CA GLY A 750 23.66 -10.74 12.23
C GLY A 750 23.25 -11.48 10.95
N TYR A 751 24.14 -11.50 9.95
CA TYR A 751 23.89 -12.08 8.63
C TYR A 751 23.45 -13.56 8.68
N GLU A 752 24.16 -14.42 9.43
CA GLU A 752 23.84 -15.84 9.54
C GLU A 752 22.47 -16.05 10.20
N LYS A 753 22.17 -15.23 11.23
CA LYS A 753 20.88 -15.28 11.93
C LYS A 753 19.73 -14.96 10.99
N GLN A 754 19.80 -13.83 10.29
CA GLN A 754 18.78 -13.40 9.33
C GLN A 754 18.59 -14.45 8.22
N THR A 755 19.70 -14.92 7.63
CA THR A 755 19.66 -15.94 6.57
C THR A 755 19.02 -17.25 7.04
N GLN A 756 19.34 -17.71 8.26
CA GLN A 756 18.79 -18.94 8.81
C GLN A 756 17.30 -18.80 9.14
N GLN A 757 16.84 -17.62 9.60
CA GLN A 757 15.41 -17.37 9.84
C GLN A 757 14.60 -17.50 8.55
N PHE A 758 15.05 -16.90 7.43
CA PHE A 758 14.37 -17.05 6.14
C PHE A 758 14.41 -18.49 5.63
N ARG A 759 15.54 -19.19 5.77
CA ARG A 759 15.65 -20.62 5.41
C ARG A 759 14.67 -21.47 6.22
N ASN A 760 14.57 -21.24 7.53
CA ASN A 760 13.61 -21.95 8.40
C ASN A 760 12.15 -21.65 8.02
N ALA A 761 11.87 -20.47 7.47
CA ALA A 761 10.57 -20.10 6.92
C ALA A 761 10.29 -20.71 5.52
N GLY A 762 11.17 -21.57 5.01
CA GLY A 762 11.03 -22.22 3.72
C GLY A 762 11.30 -21.32 2.53
N VAL A 763 12.08 -20.25 2.70
CA VAL A 763 12.58 -19.42 1.59
C VAL A 763 13.84 -20.03 1.01
N LEU A 764 13.93 -20.12 -0.32
CA LEU A 764 15.12 -20.57 -1.02
C LEU A 764 16.17 -19.45 -1.01
N MET A 765 17.20 -19.64 -0.17
CA MET A 765 18.26 -18.65 0.04
C MET A 765 19.46 -18.92 -0.87
N PHE A 766 19.84 -17.92 -1.66
CA PHE A 766 21.00 -17.96 -2.56
C PHE A 766 22.16 -17.12 -2.05
N LYS A 767 23.36 -17.28 -2.62
CA LYS A 767 24.59 -16.63 -2.14
C LYS A 767 24.84 -15.28 -2.79
N SER A 768 24.16 -14.96 -3.88
CA SER A 768 24.24 -13.67 -4.58
C SER A 768 22.91 -13.34 -5.24
N ASN A 769 22.71 -12.07 -5.58
CA ASN A 769 21.54 -11.59 -6.29
C ASN A 769 21.41 -12.25 -7.68
N VAL A 770 22.52 -12.30 -8.44
CA VAL A 770 22.57 -12.96 -9.75
C VAL A 770 22.21 -14.45 -9.68
N GLU A 771 22.65 -15.19 -8.64
CA GLU A 771 22.31 -16.61 -8.49
C GLU A 771 20.81 -16.81 -8.23
N ALA A 772 20.19 -15.94 -7.43
CA ALA A 772 18.75 -15.96 -7.19
C ALA A 772 17.94 -15.67 -8.47
N ALA A 773 18.42 -14.72 -9.30
CA ALA A 773 17.82 -14.38 -10.57
C ALA A 773 17.98 -15.50 -11.61
N GLU A 774 19.18 -16.09 -11.74
CA GLU A 774 19.45 -17.22 -12.66
C GLU A 774 18.64 -18.46 -12.29
N PHE A 775 18.49 -18.77 -10.99
CA PHE A 775 17.60 -19.83 -10.53
C PHE A 775 16.14 -19.56 -10.95
N SER A 776 15.67 -18.33 -10.72
CA SER A 776 14.30 -17.93 -11.08
C SER A 776 14.07 -18.04 -12.59
N ALA A 777 15.02 -17.59 -13.42
CA ALA A 777 14.99 -17.76 -14.86
C ALA A 777 14.94 -19.24 -15.28
N ALA A 778 15.73 -20.09 -14.65
CA ALA A 778 15.78 -21.52 -14.95
C ALA A 778 14.45 -22.22 -14.64
N VAL A 779 13.79 -21.87 -13.53
CA VAL A 779 12.44 -22.36 -13.19
C VAL A 779 11.43 -21.90 -14.24
N LEU A 780 11.35 -20.59 -14.50
CA LEU A 780 10.38 -20.00 -15.44
C LEU A 780 10.55 -20.55 -16.86
N GLY A 781 11.78 -20.76 -17.31
CA GLY A 781 12.08 -21.35 -18.62
C GLY A 781 11.62 -22.81 -18.80
N GLN A 782 11.36 -23.53 -17.70
CA GLN A 782 10.84 -24.90 -17.72
C GLN A 782 9.32 -24.99 -17.54
N ILE A 783 8.65 -23.92 -17.08
CA ILE A 783 7.19 -23.88 -16.96
C ILE A 783 6.59 -23.81 -18.38
N LYS A 784 5.73 -24.77 -18.73
CA LYS A 784 5.05 -24.79 -20.04
C LYS A 784 4.05 -23.63 -20.14
N GLY A 785 4.31 -22.69 -21.05
CA GLY A 785 3.39 -21.59 -21.38
C GLY A 785 3.78 -20.21 -20.85
N GLY A 786 5.02 -20.01 -20.41
CA GLY A 786 5.62 -18.67 -20.36
C GLY A 786 5.89 -18.20 -21.79
N ASP A 787 5.41 -17.01 -22.15
CA ASP A 787 5.67 -16.38 -23.45
C ASP A 787 7.20 -16.28 -23.64
N LYS A 788 7.78 -17.10 -24.52
CA LYS A 788 9.18 -17.00 -24.95
C LYS A 788 9.36 -15.88 -25.97
#